data_AF-A0A087MIA9-F1
#
_entry.id   AF-A0A087MIA9-F1
#
_cell.length_a   1.000
_cell.length_b   1.000
_cell.length_c   1.000
_cell.angle_alpha   90.00
_cell.angle_beta   90.00
_cell.angle_gamma   90.00
#
_symmetry.space_group_name_H-M   'P 1'
#
loop_
_entity.id
_entity.type
_entity.pdbx_description
1 polymer ?
#
loop_
_entity_poly.entity_id
_entity_poly.type
_entity_poly.pdbx_seq_one_letter_code
_entity_poly.pdbx_strand_id
1 'polypeptide(L)'
;MTPAAPAAGAVAPDWIILKFGGTSVSRRHRWDTIGALMKRRASEEGAKVLVVVSAVSGVTNELQAVCDGHADADGTRMRLQALVERHRDFCRDELGLDPDAVLAERLAALAALAIDPRRATGELAWQADVLGQGELLSSTLGVAYLRGQGLDVGWTDSRDWLSARALPNQNDWARRLSASCDFESDAALRARFDAAGPALRIAQGFIARAEDGGTAILGRGGSDTSAAYLGALLKARRVEIWTDVPGMFSANPRQVPDARLLSRLDYAEAQEIATTGAKVLHPRCIHPCREARVPLWIRDTSRPDMPGTVIDASAATVPGVKAISSRRGIVLVSMETIGMWQQVGFLSEVFERFKAHGLSVDLIGSSEANVTVSLDPSDNLVNTNVLDALCADLSQVCRVKVIAPCAAVTLVGRGMRSLLHKLSDVWAEFGRERVHLISQSSNDLNLTFVLDEDLDEDMLPRLHALLAQCGAMPMTETAVFGPSWRSLDKPAASRPAPWWQRLRARVLDVAAAGTPRYAYHLPTVRHRARELMDVAAVDRRLFALKANPHPDILRTLEAEGFGFECVSQGELDHLFAVLPALAPDRVLFTPSFAPRREFEAALARGVHVTLDSLVPLQQWPALFKGRDIVLRVDPGFGQGHHEKVRTGGKDAKFGLAAEAVGAFCAAARAAGARITGLHAHIGSGIHDARHWHTVYASLAAIAEGIGTVSFIDVGGGLGVAYDPDAEPFDLVAYGKALAELKSAYPHYALWVEPGRYLVAEAGVLLLSVTQVVDKQGQRRIGADGGMNALMRPALYGAWHEIVNLTRLDDPPGPPCEVVGPVCESSDVLGKQRRLPESSAEGDVLLVGHAGAYGAVMANRYNLRALPQEEVIDD
;
A
#
# COMPACT_ATOMS: atom_id res chain seq x y z
N MET A 1 30.90 -22.26 -7.17
CA MET A 1 32.26 -21.68 -7.05
C MET A 1 32.14 -20.41 -6.23
N THR A 2 32.67 -20.45 -5.02
CA THR A 2 32.65 -19.36 -4.04
C THR A 2 33.49 -18.19 -4.56
N PRO A 3 33.03 -16.92 -4.54
CA PRO A 3 33.86 -15.80 -4.97
C PRO A 3 35.00 -15.61 -3.98
N ALA A 4 36.22 -15.54 -4.49
CA ALA A 4 37.42 -15.31 -3.70
C ALA A 4 37.38 -13.93 -3.02
N ALA A 5 37.83 -13.89 -1.76
CA ALA A 5 38.02 -12.65 -1.01
C ALA A 5 39.06 -11.74 -1.70
N PRO A 6 38.83 -10.41 -1.78
CA PRO A 6 39.79 -9.50 -2.38
C PRO A 6 41.04 -9.35 -1.50
N ALA A 7 42.19 -9.37 -2.14
CA ALA A 7 43.50 -9.31 -1.51
C ALA A 7 43.76 -7.97 -0.79
N ALA A 8 44.45 -8.05 0.34
CA ALA A 8 44.87 -6.92 1.15
C ALA A 8 45.98 -6.09 0.45
N GLY A 9 45.62 -4.87 0.04
CA GLY A 9 46.52 -3.77 -0.29
C GLY A 9 45.80 -2.47 0.10
N ALA A 10 46.40 -1.66 0.97
CA ALA A 10 45.73 -0.55 1.65
C ALA A 10 45.01 0.43 0.70
N VAL A 11 43.67 0.41 0.71
CA VAL A 11 42.82 1.46 0.13
C VAL A 11 42.53 2.45 1.26
N ALA A 12 43.05 3.68 1.16
CA ALA A 12 42.73 4.78 2.05
C ALA A 12 41.20 4.98 2.14
N PRO A 13 40.65 5.51 3.24
CA PRO A 13 39.22 5.48 3.52
C PRO A 13 38.39 6.17 2.42
N ASP A 14 37.46 5.40 1.85
CA ASP A 14 36.45 5.82 0.87
C ASP A 14 35.40 6.71 1.55
N TRP A 15 34.89 7.72 0.84
CA TRP A 15 33.97 8.71 1.42
C TRP A 15 32.56 8.13 1.60
N ILE A 16 31.86 8.52 2.67
CA ILE A 16 30.42 8.37 2.83
C ILE A 16 29.80 9.77 2.86
N ILE A 17 28.83 10.01 1.97
CA ILE A 17 28.14 11.30 1.88
C ILE A 17 26.83 11.21 2.65
N LEU A 18 26.58 12.12 3.59
CA LEU A 18 25.34 12.18 4.37
C LEU A 18 24.60 13.48 4.06
N LYS A 19 23.44 13.42 3.42
CA LYS A 19 22.62 14.59 3.14
C LYS A 19 21.53 14.76 4.18
N PHE A 20 21.38 15.96 4.73
CA PHE A 20 20.30 16.32 5.64
C PHE A 20 19.45 17.47 5.08
N GLY A 21 18.13 17.27 5.06
CA GLY A 21 17.17 18.30 4.66
C GLY A 21 16.98 19.40 5.71
N GLY A 22 16.24 20.46 5.36
CA GLY A 22 16.10 21.64 6.22
C GLY A 22 15.50 21.35 7.60
N THR A 23 14.54 20.42 7.70
CA THR A 23 13.97 19.98 8.99
C THR A 23 15.00 19.28 9.88
N SER A 24 15.98 18.61 9.28
CA SER A 24 17.04 17.88 10.00
C SER A 24 18.16 18.80 10.51
N VAL A 25 18.19 20.07 10.11
CA VAL A 25 19.19 21.06 10.60
C VAL A 25 18.56 22.20 11.39
N SER A 26 17.26 22.10 11.68
CA SER A 26 16.47 23.14 12.37
C SER A 26 16.38 22.99 13.89
N ARG A 27 17.02 21.99 14.50
CA ARG A 27 16.94 21.73 15.94
C ARG A 27 18.24 21.19 16.49
N ARG A 28 18.55 21.51 17.75
CA ARG A 28 19.77 21.06 18.43
C ARG A 28 19.92 19.53 18.45
N HIS A 29 18.88 18.81 18.88
CA HIS A 29 18.92 17.35 18.97
C HIS A 29 19.17 16.66 17.62
N ARG A 30 18.80 17.30 16.50
CA ARG A 30 19.08 16.76 15.16
C ARG A 30 20.56 16.92 14.81
N TRP A 31 21.20 18.03 15.19
CA TRP A 31 22.64 18.20 15.06
C TRP A 31 23.41 17.21 15.93
N ASP A 32 22.91 16.88 17.13
CA ASP A 32 23.48 15.81 17.96
C ASP A 32 23.43 14.46 17.23
N THR A 33 22.30 14.14 16.58
CA THR A 33 22.18 12.95 15.71
C THR A 33 23.16 12.99 14.55
N ILE A 34 23.34 14.13 13.87
CA ILE A 34 24.32 14.28 12.78
C ILE A 34 25.74 13.99 13.29
N GLY A 35 26.13 14.57 14.42
CA GLY A 35 27.45 14.33 15.02
C GLY A 35 27.66 12.87 15.42
N ALA A 36 26.64 12.23 16.01
CA ALA A 36 26.67 10.82 16.35
C ALA A 36 26.81 9.92 15.10
N LEU A 37 26.08 10.22 14.02
CA LEU A 37 26.18 9.50 12.76
C LEU A 37 27.57 9.65 12.13
N MET A 38 28.10 10.87 12.07
CA MET A 38 29.47 11.11 11.56
C MET A 38 30.51 10.28 12.31
N LYS A 39 30.45 10.30 13.65
CA LYS A 39 31.37 9.53 14.51
C LYS A 39 31.20 8.03 14.31
N ARG A 40 29.96 7.55 14.21
CA ARG A 40 29.64 6.13 14.01
C ARG A 40 30.21 5.63 12.68
N ARG A 41 29.96 6.33 11.58
CA ARG A 41 30.51 5.97 10.25
C ARG A 41 32.03 6.01 10.22
N ALA A 42 32.65 7.00 10.86
CA ALA A 42 34.11 7.11 10.90
C ALA A 42 34.76 6.01 11.75
N SER A 43 34.19 5.68 12.90
CA SER A 43 34.79 4.72 13.84
C SER A 43 34.44 3.26 13.54
N GLU A 44 33.18 2.96 13.20
CA GLU A 44 32.73 1.59 12.95
C GLU A 44 33.07 1.11 11.54
N GLU A 45 33.03 2.01 10.55
CA GLU A 45 33.25 1.66 9.14
C GLU A 45 34.59 2.12 8.57
N GLY A 46 35.36 2.88 9.36
CA GLY A 46 36.66 3.42 8.95
C GLY A 46 36.57 4.38 7.78
N ALA A 47 35.45 5.09 7.60
CA ALA A 47 35.19 5.95 6.43
C ALA A 47 35.43 7.44 6.72
N LYS A 48 35.78 8.20 5.68
CA LYS A 48 35.67 9.68 5.72
C LYS A 48 34.21 10.07 5.52
N VAL A 49 33.76 11.15 6.15
CA VAL A 49 32.36 11.54 6.13
C VAL A 49 32.21 12.98 5.63
N LEU A 50 31.45 13.16 4.56
CA LEU A 50 31.04 14.47 4.06
C LEU A 50 29.55 14.65 4.29
N VAL A 51 29.19 15.60 5.14
CA VAL A 51 27.81 15.99 5.38
C VAL A 51 27.41 17.11 4.42
N VAL A 52 26.30 16.96 3.72
CA VAL A 52 25.71 17.98 2.84
C VAL A 52 24.42 18.48 3.47
N VAL A 53 24.31 19.77 3.75
CA VAL A 53 23.15 20.34 4.43
C VAL A 53 22.34 21.26 3.53
N SER A 54 21.02 21.23 3.68
CA SER A 54 20.11 22.26 3.17
C SER A 54 20.10 23.48 4.11
N ALA A 55 19.48 24.58 3.68
CA ALA A 55 19.14 25.70 4.56
C ALA A 55 18.20 25.26 5.70
N VAL A 56 18.21 26.00 6.82
CA VAL A 56 17.27 25.80 7.92
C VAL A 56 15.83 25.90 7.40
N SER A 57 14.92 25.03 7.90
CA SER A 57 13.54 24.94 7.42
C SER A 57 12.85 26.31 7.26
N GLY A 58 12.29 26.56 6.08
CA GLY A 58 11.61 27.81 5.73
C GLY A 58 12.52 28.96 5.27
N VAL A 59 13.86 28.89 5.44
CA VAL A 59 14.77 29.96 5.02
C VAL A 59 14.81 30.11 3.50
N THR A 60 14.91 29.01 2.74
CA THR A 60 14.90 29.06 1.27
C THR A 60 13.63 29.70 0.70
N ASN A 61 12.47 29.45 1.33
CA ASN A 61 11.21 30.07 0.90
C ASN A 61 11.20 31.59 1.13
N GLU A 62 11.73 32.04 2.27
CA GLU A 62 11.87 33.49 2.53
C GLU A 62 12.90 34.14 1.60
N LEU A 63 14.00 33.45 1.29
CA LEU A 63 14.98 33.94 0.30
C LEU A 63 14.37 34.00 -1.10
N GLN A 64 13.54 33.04 -1.48
CA GLN A 64 12.78 33.09 -2.74
C GLN A 64 11.81 34.28 -2.74
N ALA A 65 11.09 34.51 -1.64
CA ALA A 65 10.21 35.67 -1.52
C ALA A 65 10.96 37.01 -1.59
N VAL A 66 12.22 37.06 -1.14
CA VAL A 66 13.11 38.21 -1.35
C VAL A 66 13.45 38.38 -2.84
N CYS A 67 13.76 37.30 -3.55
CA CYS A 67 14.01 37.34 -4.99
C CYS A 67 12.76 37.78 -5.77
N ASP A 68 11.58 37.28 -5.43
CA ASP A 68 10.32 37.62 -6.08
C ASP A 68 9.92 39.09 -5.80
N GLY A 69 10.26 39.59 -4.60
CA GLY A 69 10.04 40.96 -4.16
C GLY A 69 11.16 41.95 -4.52
N HIS A 70 12.07 41.61 -5.45
CA HIS A 70 13.30 42.38 -5.69
C HIS A 70 13.08 43.86 -6.00
N ALA A 71 11.93 44.24 -6.57
CA ALA A 71 11.61 45.64 -6.89
C ALA A 71 11.35 46.50 -5.64
N ASP A 72 10.85 45.90 -4.56
CA ASP A 72 10.57 46.58 -3.29
C ASP A 72 11.82 46.58 -2.40
N ALA A 73 12.52 47.71 -2.39
CA ALA A 73 13.76 47.89 -1.63
C ALA A 73 13.54 47.77 -0.11
N ASP A 74 12.46 48.35 0.40
CA ASP A 74 12.16 48.39 1.82
C ASP A 74 11.68 47.01 2.30
N GLY A 75 10.79 46.37 1.54
CA GLY A 75 10.34 44.99 1.82
C GLY A 75 11.49 43.98 1.77
N THR A 76 12.37 44.07 0.77
CA THR A 76 13.58 43.21 0.66
C THR A 76 14.48 43.38 1.88
N ARG A 77 14.79 44.62 2.25
CA ARG A 77 15.64 44.94 3.41
C ARG A 77 15.04 44.42 4.71
N MET A 78 13.72 44.60 4.92
CA MET A 78 13.03 44.09 6.11
C MET A 78 13.07 42.57 6.20
N ARG A 79 12.83 41.85 5.09
CA ARG A 79 12.89 40.38 5.04
C ARG A 79 14.29 39.85 5.31
N LEU A 80 15.31 40.45 4.69
CA LEU A 80 16.71 40.06 4.92
C LEU A 80 17.15 40.32 6.37
N GLN A 81 16.73 41.45 6.94
CA GLN A 81 16.98 41.74 8.35
C GLN A 81 16.29 40.72 9.26
N ALA A 82 15.00 40.42 9.02
CA ALA A 82 14.30 39.37 9.77
C ALA A 82 14.99 38.01 9.68
N LEU A 83 15.59 37.67 8.53
CA LEU A 83 16.42 36.46 8.38
C LEU A 83 17.72 36.54 9.18
N VAL A 84 18.38 37.70 9.25
CA VAL A 84 19.58 37.91 10.09
C VAL A 84 19.25 37.68 11.57
N GLU A 85 18.21 38.34 12.09
CA GLU A 85 17.73 38.15 13.46
C GLU A 85 17.36 36.68 13.73
N ARG A 86 16.62 36.05 12.82
CA ARG A 86 16.23 34.63 12.95
C ARG A 86 17.45 33.69 13.09
N HIS A 87 18.53 33.94 12.34
CA HIS A 87 19.74 33.11 12.44
C HIS A 87 20.54 33.43 13.70
N ARG A 88 20.56 34.68 14.16
CA ARG A 88 21.16 35.05 15.45
C ARG A 88 20.44 34.36 16.61
N ASP A 89 19.13 34.39 16.61
CA ASP A 89 18.29 33.74 17.62
C ASP A 89 18.49 32.23 17.59
N PHE A 90 18.49 31.61 16.40
CA PHE A 90 18.77 30.18 16.27
C PHE A 90 20.16 29.78 16.79
N CYS A 91 21.20 30.56 16.46
CA CYS A 91 22.57 30.32 16.91
C CYS A 91 22.69 30.41 18.44
N ARG A 92 22.11 31.44 19.05
CA ARG A 92 22.17 31.70 20.49
C ARG A 92 21.24 30.79 21.29
N ASP A 93 19.96 30.76 20.94
CA ASP A 93 18.91 30.19 21.80
C ASP A 93 18.74 28.68 21.59
N GLU A 94 18.94 28.18 20.36
CA GLU A 94 18.83 26.74 20.07
C GLU A 94 20.19 26.03 20.18
N LEU A 95 21.27 26.59 19.59
CA LEU A 95 22.58 25.93 19.56
C LEU A 95 23.51 26.34 20.72
N GLY A 96 23.23 27.43 21.44
CA GLY A 96 24.06 27.90 22.55
C GLY A 96 25.42 28.43 22.11
N LEU A 97 25.53 28.97 20.89
CA LEU A 97 26.75 29.53 20.32
C LEU A 97 26.68 31.06 20.30
N ASP A 98 27.85 31.72 20.27
CA ASP A 98 27.94 33.17 20.05
C ASP A 98 27.71 33.51 18.56
N PRO A 99 26.60 34.20 18.21
CA PRO A 99 26.30 34.51 16.82
C PRO A 99 27.34 35.40 16.14
N ASP A 100 27.94 36.33 16.87
CA ASP A 100 28.89 37.29 16.28
C ASP A 100 30.26 36.63 16.05
N ALA A 101 30.64 35.66 16.90
CA ALA A 101 31.84 34.85 16.67
C ALA A 101 31.71 33.88 15.48
N VAL A 102 30.51 33.32 15.26
CA VAL A 102 30.31 32.24 14.28
C VAL A 102 29.82 32.75 12.92
N LEU A 103 28.91 33.72 12.91
CA LEU A 103 28.15 34.10 11.72
C LEU A 103 28.40 35.52 11.22
N ALA A 104 29.18 36.36 11.90
CA ALA A 104 29.32 37.78 11.55
C ALA A 104 29.64 38.02 10.06
N GLU A 105 30.61 37.31 9.49
CA GLU A 105 30.98 37.46 8.08
C GLU A 105 29.81 37.09 7.14
N ARG A 106 29.10 36.01 7.42
CA ARG A 106 27.99 35.51 6.59
C ARG A 106 26.75 36.40 6.72
N LEU A 107 26.44 36.87 7.92
CA LEU A 107 25.34 37.82 8.14
C LEU A 107 25.63 39.17 7.49
N ALA A 108 26.88 39.64 7.53
CA ALA A 108 27.28 40.85 6.81
C ALA A 108 27.13 40.68 5.29
N ALA A 109 27.51 39.51 4.74
CA ALA A 109 27.31 39.21 3.33
C ALA A 109 25.82 39.18 2.94
N LEU A 110 24.96 38.55 3.75
CA LEU A 110 23.50 38.55 3.55
C LEU A 110 22.91 39.96 3.59
N ALA A 111 23.33 40.78 4.56
CA ALA A 111 22.87 42.16 4.70
C ALA A 111 23.32 43.04 3.52
N ALA A 112 24.54 42.84 3.01
CA ALA A 112 25.06 43.58 1.87
C ALA A 112 24.23 43.36 0.58
N LEU A 113 23.60 42.19 0.42
CA LEU A 113 22.74 41.90 -0.74
C LEU A 113 21.47 42.76 -0.79
N ALA A 114 21.05 43.37 0.32
CA ALA A 114 19.90 44.27 0.36
C ALA A 114 20.14 45.56 -0.43
N ILE A 115 21.39 46.05 -0.43
CA ILE A 115 21.80 47.30 -1.08
C ILE A 115 22.57 47.08 -2.39
N ASP A 116 22.66 45.83 -2.85
CA ASP A 116 23.34 45.48 -4.09
C ASP A 116 22.60 46.10 -5.30
N PRO A 117 23.28 46.84 -6.20
CA PRO A 117 22.68 47.43 -7.39
C PRO A 117 21.95 46.41 -8.28
N ARG A 118 22.45 45.17 -8.34
CA ARG A 118 21.89 44.07 -9.15
C ARG A 118 20.47 43.66 -8.72
N ARG A 119 20.06 44.03 -7.50
CA ARG A 119 18.70 43.79 -6.98
C ARG A 119 17.63 44.50 -7.79
N ALA A 120 17.86 45.76 -8.16
CA ALA A 120 16.82 46.61 -8.75
C ALA A 120 16.27 46.02 -10.06
N THR A 121 17.16 45.39 -10.84
CA THR A 121 16.87 44.69 -12.09
C THR A 121 16.52 43.22 -11.90
N GLY A 122 16.61 42.68 -10.68
CA GLY A 122 16.33 41.29 -10.38
C GLY A 122 17.30 40.32 -11.06
N GLU A 123 18.57 40.70 -11.24
CA GLU A 123 19.54 39.87 -11.97
C GLU A 123 19.64 38.45 -11.40
N LEU A 124 19.65 37.46 -12.30
CA LEU A 124 19.74 36.04 -11.91
C LEU A 124 20.99 35.73 -11.08
N ALA A 125 22.09 36.45 -11.32
CA ALA A 125 23.31 36.33 -10.54
C ALA A 125 23.12 36.76 -9.08
N TRP A 126 22.40 37.87 -8.84
CA TRP A 126 22.04 38.33 -7.51
C TRP A 126 21.05 37.39 -6.84
N GLN A 127 20.02 36.92 -7.55
CA GLN A 127 19.07 35.94 -7.01
C GLN A 127 19.80 34.66 -6.56
N ALA A 128 20.79 34.18 -7.32
CA ALA A 128 21.58 33.02 -6.95
C ALA A 128 22.44 33.26 -5.70
N ASP A 129 23.05 34.45 -5.58
CA ASP A 129 23.83 34.82 -4.39
C ASP A 129 22.94 34.94 -3.14
N VAL A 130 21.71 35.45 -3.26
CA VAL A 130 20.70 35.51 -2.19
C VAL A 130 20.27 34.11 -1.78
N LEU A 131 19.83 33.30 -2.73
CA LEU A 131 19.35 31.94 -2.47
C LEU A 131 20.44 31.05 -1.84
N GLY A 132 21.69 31.20 -2.26
CA GLY A 132 22.82 30.42 -1.73
C GLY A 132 23.18 30.73 -0.28
N GLN A 133 22.74 31.86 0.28
CA GLN A 133 23.03 32.20 1.68
C GLN A 133 22.43 31.20 2.67
N GLY A 134 21.29 30.58 2.34
CA GLY A 134 20.62 29.64 3.22
C GLY A 134 21.52 28.48 3.65
N GLU A 135 22.13 27.79 2.68
CA GLU A 135 23.04 26.68 2.91
C GLU A 135 24.42 27.12 3.42
N LEU A 136 24.90 28.31 3.01
CA LEU A 136 26.13 28.88 3.55
C LEU A 136 26.02 29.15 5.06
N LEU A 137 24.89 29.67 5.52
CA LEU A 137 24.61 29.91 6.94
C LEU A 137 24.47 28.58 7.71
N SER A 138 23.65 27.65 7.22
CA SER A 138 23.40 26.37 7.92
C SER A 138 24.66 25.50 8.04
N SER A 139 25.48 25.43 6.98
CA SER A 139 26.75 24.69 7.01
C SER A 139 27.77 25.31 7.96
N THR A 140 27.84 26.65 8.03
CA THR A 140 28.73 27.36 8.95
C THR A 140 28.35 27.08 10.41
N LEU A 141 27.05 27.17 10.72
CA LEU A 141 26.51 26.83 12.05
C LEU A 141 26.81 25.38 12.45
N GLY A 142 26.60 24.44 11.52
CA GLY A 142 26.86 23.03 11.77
C GLY A 142 28.30 22.74 12.16
N VAL A 143 29.27 23.33 11.45
CA VAL A 143 30.69 23.17 11.76
C VAL A 143 31.03 23.73 13.13
N ALA A 144 30.56 24.94 13.44
CA ALA A 144 30.82 25.56 14.73
C ALA A 144 30.23 24.75 15.89
N TYR A 145 28.99 24.29 15.74
CA TYR A 145 28.30 23.47 16.75
C TYR A 145 29.02 22.14 17.02
N LEU A 146 29.34 21.38 15.97
CA LEU A 146 29.98 20.07 16.12
C LEU A 146 31.43 20.18 16.62
N ARG A 147 32.16 21.24 16.25
CA ARG A 147 33.48 21.55 16.86
C ARG A 147 33.35 21.85 18.34
N GLY A 148 32.31 22.59 18.73
CA GLY A 148 31.98 22.83 20.15
C GLY A 148 31.71 21.55 20.93
N GLN A 149 31.30 20.47 20.26
CA GLN A 149 31.13 19.13 20.85
C GLN A 149 32.41 18.26 20.82
N GLY A 150 33.54 18.81 20.35
CA GLY A 150 34.83 18.11 20.30
C GLY A 150 35.05 17.25 19.05
N LEU A 151 34.26 17.40 17.99
CA LEU A 151 34.51 16.76 16.70
C LEU A 151 35.44 17.61 15.82
N ASP A 152 36.47 17.00 15.24
CA ASP A 152 37.35 17.67 14.25
C ASP A 152 36.66 17.72 12.87
N VAL A 153 35.73 18.67 12.72
CA VAL A 153 34.94 18.86 11.49
C VAL A 153 35.49 20.04 10.69
N GLY A 154 35.70 19.86 9.39
CA GLY A 154 36.07 20.91 8.43
C GLY A 154 34.87 21.52 7.72
N TRP A 155 34.95 22.79 7.33
CA TRP A 155 34.01 23.41 6.41
C TRP A 155 34.56 23.30 4.98
N THR A 156 33.71 23.02 4.00
CA THR A 156 34.08 22.94 2.57
C THR A 156 33.04 23.67 1.73
N ASP A 157 33.48 24.55 0.82
CA ASP A 157 32.57 25.23 -0.11
C ASP A 157 32.24 24.32 -1.30
N SER A 158 30.98 23.99 -1.50
CA SER A 158 30.54 23.15 -2.62
C SER A 158 30.84 23.77 -3.98
N ARG A 159 30.95 25.09 -4.07
CA ARG A 159 31.26 25.82 -5.31
C ARG A 159 32.74 25.68 -5.71
N ASP A 160 33.58 25.04 -4.92
CA ASP A 160 34.95 24.74 -5.31
C ASP A 160 35.08 23.37 -5.99
N TRP A 161 34.01 22.57 -5.94
CA TRP A 161 33.98 21.18 -6.42
C TRP A 161 32.84 20.89 -7.40
N LEU A 162 31.75 21.64 -7.34
CA LEU A 162 30.61 21.53 -8.25
C LEU A 162 30.64 22.69 -9.24
N SER A 163 30.88 22.38 -10.51
CA SER A 163 30.84 23.34 -11.62
C SER A 163 29.59 23.13 -12.46
N ALA A 164 28.80 24.18 -12.64
CA ALA A 164 27.65 24.19 -13.51
C ALA A 164 28.08 24.01 -14.98
N ARG A 165 27.27 23.27 -15.74
CA ARG A 165 27.40 23.06 -17.17
C ARG A 165 26.13 23.50 -17.88
N ALA A 166 26.26 24.24 -18.98
CA ALA A 166 25.13 24.55 -19.85
C ALA A 166 24.62 23.28 -20.57
N LEU A 167 23.31 23.04 -20.53
CA LEU A 167 22.66 22.02 -21.36
C LEU A 167 22.04 22.67 -22.62
N PRO A 168 21.89 21.90 -23.74
CA PRO A 168 21.24 22.41 -24.94
C PRO A 168 19.82 22.92 -24.66
N ASN A 169 19.42 24.01 -25.31
CA ASN A 169 18.08 24.62 -25.22
C ASN A 169 17.66 25.13 -23.82
N GLN A 170 18.59 25.36 -22.89
CA GLN A 170 18.29 26.01 -21.62
C GLN A 170 18.19 27.54 -21.76
N ASN A 171 17.14 28.11 -21.15
CA ASN A 171 17.02 29.55 -20.93
C ASN A 171 17.98 30.03 -19.83
N ASP A 172 18.20 31.33 -19.73
CA ASP A 172 19.17 31.92 -18.78
C ASP A 172 18.81 31.62 -17.32
N TRP A 173 17.50 31.59 -17.01
CA TRP A 173 17.01 31.20 -15.70
C TRP A 173 17.45 29.79 -15.33
N ALA A 174 17.28 28.80 -16.21
CA ALA A 174 17.68 27.42 -15.95
C ALA A 174 19.20 27.27 -15.83
N ARG A 175 19.98 28.04 -16.61
CA ARG A 175 21.45 28.01 -16.51
C ARG A 175 21.97 28.51 -15.17
N ARG A 176 21.27 29.46 -14.53
CA ARG A 176 21.72 30.08 -13.28
C ARG A 176 21.01 29.54 -12.03
N LEU A 177 19.71 29.31 -12.11
CA LEU A 177 18.83 28.99 -10.98
C LEU A 177 18.29 27.55 -10.97
N SER A 178 18.57 26.77 -12.01
CA SER A 178 18.29 25.33 -12.08
C SER A 178 19.42 24.57 -12.79
N ALA A 179 20.65 24.92 -12.42
CA ALA A 179 21.86 24.45 -13.08
C ALA A 179 22.05 22.93 -12.92
N SER A 180 22.74 22.34 -13.89
CA SER A 180 23.25 20.97 -13.79
C SER A 180 24.77 21.01 -13.68
N CYS A 181 25.40 20.05 -13.03
CA CYS A 181 26.85 20.03 -12.84
C CYS A 181 27.52 18.91 -13.61
N ASP A 182 28.82 19.06 -13.83
CA ASP A 182 29.70 17.93 -14.13
C ASP A 182 29.88 17.05 -12.87
N PHE A 183 30.00 15.76 -13.09
CA PHE A 183 30.19 14.74 -12.07
C PHE A 183 31.17 13.64 -12.50
N GLU A 184 31.92 13.86 -13.59
CA GLU A 184 33.00 12.96 -13.99
C GLU A 184 34.16 13.01 -12.98
N SER A 185 34.55 11.83 -12.49
CA SER A 185 35.56 11.70 -11.44
C SER A 185 36.92 11.30 -11.98
N ASP A 186 37.96 12.08 -11.65
CA ASP A 186 39.37 11.74 -11.90
C ASP A 186 40.18 11.54 -10.61
N ALA A 187 41.36 10.94 -10.72
CA ALA A 187 42.21 10.64 -9.55
C ALA A 187 42.84 11.88 -8.90
N ALA A 188 43.12 12.93 -9.67
CA ALA A 188 43.71 14.17 -9.17
C ALA A 188 42.70 14.98 -8.35
N LEU A 189 41.43 15.04 -8.79
CA LEU A 189 40.33 15.66 -8.06
C LEU A 189 40.13 14.99 -6.70
N ARG A 190 40.09 13.65 -6.66
CA ARG A 190 39.95 12.90 -5.41
C ARG A 190 41.12 13.14 -4.45
N ALA A 191 42.36 13.14 -4.96
CA ALA A 191 43.54 13.44 -4.16
C ALA A 191 43.54 14.88 -3.62
N ARG A 192 43.13 15.86 -4.46
CA ARG A 192 42.95 17.26 -4.04
C ARG A 192 41.89 17.39 -2.97
N PHE A 193 40.74 16.73 -3.13
CA PHE A 193 39.68 16.74 -2.14
C PHE A 193 40.19 16.13 -0.83
N ASP A 194 40.85 14.98 -0.87
CA ASP A 194 41.41 14.34 0.31
C ASP A 194 42.41 15.21 1.07
N ALA A 195 43.28 15.93 0.36
CA ALA A 195 44.28 16.82 0.96
C ALA A 195 43.69 18.14 1.51
N ALA A 196 42.47 18.53 1.12
CA ALA A 196 41.91 19.85 1.41
C ALA A 196 41.44 20.07 2.86
N GLY A 197 41.40 19.04 3.72
CA GLY A 197 40.87 19.18 5.07
C GLY A 197 40.73 17.86 5.85
N PRO A 198 40.10 17.87 7.04
CA PRO A 198 39.97 16.70 7.91
C PRO A 198 39.04 15.63 7.32
N ALA A 199 39.00 14.44 7.95
CA ALA A 199 38.19 13.31 7.52
C ALA A 199 36.68 13.51 7.69
N LEU A 200 36.27 14.44 8.57
CA LEU A 200 34.88 14.83 8.79
C LEU A 200 34.66 16.23 8.23
N ARG A 201 33.71 16.41 7.32
CA ARG A 201 33.46 17.70 6.68
C ARG A 201 31.99 18.00 6.54
N ILE A 202 31.64 19.29 6.53
CA ILE A 202 30.31 19.78 6.15
C ILE A 202 30.44 20.68 4.92
N ALA A 203 29.57 20.47 3.95
CA ALA A 203 29.42 21.26 2.73
C ALA A 203 27.96 21.64 2.48
N GLN A 204 27.74 22.55 1.53
CA GLN A 204 26.44 23.08 1.18
C GLN A 204 25.74 22.18 0.16
N GLY A 205 24.44 21.94 0.32
CA GLY A 205 23.60 21.52 -0.79
C GLY A 205 23.26 22.69 -1.71
N PHE A 206 22.51 22.42 -2.78
CA PHE A 206 21.78 23.42 -3.59
C PHE A 206 22.63 24.40 -4.41
N ILE A 207 23.89 24.66 -4.05
CA ILE A 207 24.77 25.64 -4.70
C ILE A 207 25.90 24.97 -5.52
N ALA A 208 26.34 25.65 -6.56
CA ALA A 208 27.46 25.28 -7.43
C ALA A 208 28.16 26.55 -7.99
N ARG A 209 29.28 26.37 -8.69
CA ARG A 209 29.99 27.43 -9.41
C ARG A 209 29.42 27.60 -10.81
N ALA A 210 29.04 28.81 -11.19
CA ALA A 210 28.64 29.13 -12.56
C ALA A 210 29.88 29.26 -13.48
N GLU A 211 29.65 29.22 -14.80
CA GLU A 211 30.71 29.40 -15.81
C GLU A 211 31.43 30.75 -15.70
N ASP A 212 30.73 31.78 -15.21
CA ASP A 212 31.27 33.12 -14.96
C ASP A 212 32.05 33.26 -13.62
N GLY A 213 32.18 32.17 -12.86
CA GLY A 213 32.82 32.13 -11.56
C GLY A 213 31.91 32.51 -10.37
N GLY A 214 30.68 32.96 -10.62
CA GLY A 214 29.69 33.28 -9.59
C GLY A 214 28.97 32.05 -9.00
N THR A 215 27.95 32.31 -8.17
CA THR A 215 27.12 31.26 -7.56
C THR A 215 26.03 30.79 -8.52
N ALA A 216 25.93 29.51 -8.83
CA ALA A 216 24.77 28.89 -9.47
C ALA A 216 23.94 28.11 -8.45
N ILE A 217 22.64 27.97 -8.73
CA ILE A 217 21.70 27.20 -7.93
C ILE A 217 21.20 26.01 -8.72
N LEU A 218 21.12 24.84 -8.07
CA LEU A 218 20.73 23.58 -8.70
C LEU A 218 19.21 23.41 -8.84
N GLY A 219 18.41 24.33 -8.31
CA GLY A 219 16.94 24.27 -8.37
C GLY A 219 16.34 23.30 -7.34
N ARG A 220 15.07 22.92 -7.56
CA ARG A 220 14.34 22.02 -6.64
C ARG A 220 15.09 20.71 -6.41
N GLY A 221 15.10 20.25 -5.16
CA GLY A 221 15.88 19.07 -4.72
C GLY A 221 17.39 19.22 -4.88
N GLY A 222 17.90 20.46 -4.99
CA GLY A 222 19.30 20.72 -5.25
C GLY A 222 20.23 20.15 -4.18
N SER A 223 19.84 20.07 -2.91
CA SER A 223 20.69 19.45 -1.88
C SER A 223 20.86 17.94 -2.04
N ASP A 224 19.81 17.19 -2.42
CA ASP A 224 19.94 15.76 -2.75
C ASP A 224 20.87 15.59 -3.96
N THR A 225 20.68 16.47 -4.95
CA THR A 225 21.45 16.46 -6.20
C THR A 225 22.92 16.80 -5.94
N SER A 226 23.24 17.77 -5.06
CA SER A 226 24.61 18.08 -4.63
C SER A 226 25.28 16.87 -3.99
N ALA A 227 24.59 16.18 -3.08
CA ALA A 227 25.12 15.00 -2.42
C ALA A 227 25.42 13.87 -3.40
N ALA A 228 24.55 13.68 -4.41
CA ALA A 228 24.79 12.72 -5.48
C ALA A 228 25.95 13.10 -6.39
N TYR A 229 26.08 14.38 -6.79
CA TYR A 229 27.22 14.84 -7.58
C TYR A 229 28.54 14.67 -6.82
N LEU A 230 28.59 15.07 -5.55
CA LEU A 230 29.78 14.88 -4.70
C LEU A 230 30.08 13.38 -4.51
N GLY A 231 29.06 12.55 -4.32
CA GLY A 231 29.20 11.10 -4.25
C GLY A 231 29.82 10.51 -5.52
N ALA A 232 29.35 10.94 -6.69
CA ALA A 232 29.88 10.51 -7.98
C ALA A 232 31.33 11.01 -8.21
N LEU A 233 31.60 12.29 -7.94
CA LEU A 233 32.93 12.91 -8.08
C LEU A 233 33.98 12.25 -7.19
N LEU A 234 33.58 11.83 -5.98
CA LEU A 234 34.48 11.18 -5.04
C LEU A 234 34.54 9.65 -5.20
N LYS A 235 33.68 9.07 -6.06
CA LYS A 235 33.41 7.63 -6.12
C LYS A 235 33.14 7.05 -4.73
N ALA A 236 32.33 7.78 -3.97
CA ALA A 236 31.99 7.47 -2.59
C ALA A 236 31.46 6.05 -2.45
N ARG A 237 31.69 5.45 -1.28
CA ARG A 237 31.17 4.14 -0.92
C ARG A 237 29.65 4.06 -1.03
N ARG A 238 28.97 5.16 -0.64
CA ARG A 238 27.53 5.38 -0.76
C ARG A 238 27.16 6.84 -0.44
N VAL A 239 25.95 7.21 -0.84
CA VAL A 239 25.29 8.47 -0.47
C VAL A 239 24.06 8.13 0.38
N GLU A 240 23.98 8.65 1.60
CA GLU A 240 22.84 8.52 2.51
C GLU A 240 22.00 9.81 2.49
N ILE A 241 20.73 9.71 2.13
CA ILE A 241 19.74 10.79 2.15
C ILE A 241 18.88 10.62 3.41
N TRP A 242 19.07 11.53 4.35
CA TRP A 242 18.38 11.53 5.64
C TRP A 242 17.16 12.46 5.60
N THR A 243 15.98 11.88 5.80
CA THR A 243 14.69 12.54 5.71
C THR A 243 13.77 12.17 6.89
N ASP A 244 12.52 12.62 6.87
CA ASP A 244 11.49 12.36 7.90
C ASP A 244 10.67 11.08 7.64
N VAL A 245 10.90 10.44 6.49
CA VAL A 245 10.29 9.16 6.10
C VAL A 245 11.40 8.10 6.01
N PRO A 246 11.17 6.87 6.50
CA PRO A 246 12.19 5.83 6.53
C PRO A 246 12.63 5.29 5.17
N GLY A 247 11.89 5.59 4.09
CA GLY A 247 12.26 5.14 2.76
C GLY A 247 11.15 5.35 1.75
N MET A 248 11.28 4.70 0.61
CA MET A 248 10.25 4.64 -0.43
C MET A 248 9.25 3.53 -0.08
N PHE A 249 7.98 3.73 -0.40
CA PHE A 249 6.90 2.78 -0.09
C PHE A 249 6.19 2.35 -1.37
N SER A 250 5.51 1.20 -1.32
CA SER A 250 4.70 0.66 -2.42
C SER A 250 3.49 1.54 -2.78
N ALA A 251 3.10 2.46 -1.90
CA ALA A 251 2.11 3.52 -2.13
C ALA A 251 2.37 4.65 -1.13
N ASN A 252 1.70 5.80 -1.28
CA ASN A 252 1.78 6.87 -0.29
C ASN A 252 1.24 6.36 1.07
N PRO A 253 2.08 6.24 2.12
CA PRO A 253 1.68 5.63 3.38
C PRO A 253 0.60 6.41 4.14
N ARG A 254 0.45 7.72 3.85
CA ARG A 254 -0.61 8.55 4.44
C ARG A 254 -2.00 8.23 3.87
N GLN A 255 -2.05 7.70 2.65
CA GLN A 255 -3.29 7.30 1.96
C GLN A 255 -3.53 5.79 2.07
N VAL A 256 -2.46 4.99 2.06
CA VAL A 256 -2.53 3.52 2.09
C VAL A 256 -1.71 3.01 3.30
N PRO A 257 -2.34 2.79 4.46
CA PRO A 257 -1.65 2.33 5.67
C PRO A 257 -0.93 0.97 5.52
N ASP A 258 -1.41 0.12 4.61
CA ASP A 258 -0.83 -1.20 4.33
C ASP A 258 0.30 -1.15 3.28
N ALA A 259 0.70 0.06 2.83
CA ALA A 259 1.84 0.24 1.94
C ALA A 259 3.12 -0.31 2.59
N ARG A 260 3.88 -1.12 1.86
CA ARG A 260 5.12 -1.74 2.34
C ARG A 260 6.35 -0.90 1.99
N LEU A 261 7.30 -0.83 2.91
CA LEU A 261 8.61 -0.22 2.69
C LEU A 261 9.31 -0.95 1.54
N LEU A 262 9.86 -0.24 0.57
CA LEU A 262 10.67 -0.81 -0.49
C LEU A 262 12.10 -0.88 0.03
N SER A 263 12.51 -2.06 0.52
CA SER A 263 13.80 -2.27 1.17
C SER A 263 14.98 -2.10 0.20
N ARG A 264 14.81 -2.56 -1.06
CA ARG A 264 15.84 -2.45 -2.09
C ARG A 264 15.27 -2.29 -3.49
N LEU A 265 15.84 -1.39 -4.28
CA LEU A 265 15.41 -1.05 -5.64
C LEU A 265 16.58 -0.91 -6.60
N ASP A 266 16.34 -1.18 -7.88
CA ASP A 266 17.27 -0.78 -8.95
C ASP A 266 17.13 0.73 -9.24
N TYR A 267 18.18 1.36 -9.77
CA TYR A 267 18.16 2.78 -10.09
C TYR A 267 17.05 3.17 -11.08
N ALA A 268 16.76 2.34 -12.08
CA ALA A 268 15.73 2.67 -13.06
C ALA A 268 14.33 2.64 -12.44
N GLU A 269 14.07 1.68 -11.55
CA GLU A 269 12.79 1.60 -10.84
C GLU A 269 12.65 2.74 -9.85
N ALA A 270 13.69 3.05 -9.07
CA ALA A 270 13.69 4.18 -8.15
C ALA A 270 13.48 5.52 -8.88
N GLN A 271 14.07 5.67 -10.08
CA GLN A 271 13.87 6.84 -10.94
C GLN A 271 12.40 7.01 -11.31
N GLU A 272 11.75 5.95 -11.79
CA GLU A 272 10.33 5.99 -12.17
C GLU A 272 9.43 6.28 -10.96
N ILE A 273 9.70 5.68 -9.80
CA ILE A 273 8.91 5.94 -8.57
C ILE A 273 9.08 7.39 -8.09
N ALA A 274 10.31 7.92 -8.13
CA ALA A 274 10.59 9.29 -7.73
C ALA A 274 9.93 10.33 -8.66
N THR A 275 9.96 10.11 -9.98
CA THR A 275 9.33 11.00 -10.97
C THR A 275 7.80 10.98 -10.89
N THR A 276 7.20 9.83 -10.58
CA THR A 276 5.73 9.65 -10.64
C THR A 276 4.99 10.08 -9.37
N GLY A 277 5.67 10.68 -8.38
CA GLY A 277 5.03 11.34 -7.23
C GLY A 277 5.52 10.92 -5.85
N ALA A 278 6.49 10.01 -5.73
CA ALA A 278 7.10 9.69 -4.43
C ALA A 278 8.08 10.80 -3.99
N LYS A 279 7.57 11.78 -3.24
CA LYS A 279 8.32 12.97 -2.76
C LYS A 279 9.34 12.68 -1.64
N VAL A 280 9.98 11.51 -1.65
CA VAL A 280 11.00 11.11 -0.65
C VAL A 280 12.42 11.49 -1.10
N LEU A 281 12.66 11.45 -2.42
CA LEU A 281 13.95 11.68 -3.03
C LEU A 281 13.76 12.47 -4.32
N HIS A 282 14.60 13.49 -4.57
CA HIS A 282 14.51 14.20 -5.85
C HIS A 282 15.08 13.36 -7.01
N PRO A 283 14.35 13.17 -8.12
CA PRO A 283 14.76 12.27 -9.22
C PRO A 283 16.12 12.60 -9.84
N ARG A 284 16.52 13.89 -9.85
CA ARG A 284 17.81 14.33 -10.42
C ARG A 284 19.06 13.76 -9.70
N CYS A 285 18.94 13.33 -8.45
CA CYS A 285 20.08 12.79 -7.70
C CYS A 285 20.40 11.33 -8.07
N ILE A 286 19.47 10.60 -8.70
CA ILE A 286 19.64 9.17 -9.01
C ILE A 286 20.63 8.97 -10.16
N HIS A 287 20.55 9.80 -11.20
CA HIS A 287 21.36 9.64 -12.41
C HIS A 287 22.88 9.70 -12.15
N PRO A 288 23.45 10.69 -11.43
CA PRO A 288 24.89 10.73 -11.15
C PRO A 288 25.38 9.51 -10.39
N CYS A 289 24.60 9.07 -9.39
CA CYS A 289 24.91 7.88 -8.61
C CYS A 289 24.84 6.60 -9.44
N ARG A 290 23.87 6.49 -10.37
CA ARG A 290 23.75 5.36 -11.29
C ARG A 290 24.95 5.23 -12.21
N GLU A 291 25.37 6.31 -12.86
CA GLU A 291 26.53 6.30 -13.77
C GLU A 291 27.84 5.98 -13.04
N ALA A 292 28.02 6.54 -11.84
CA ALA A 292 29.18 6.26 -11.00
C ALA A 292 29.11 4.93 -10.24
N ARG A 293 27.95 4.23 -10.30
CA ARG A 293 27.63 3.02 -9.52
C ARG A 293 27.76 3.20 -8.01
N VAL A 294 27.42 4.38 -7.49
CA VAL A 294 27.44 4.72 -6.07
C VAL A 294 26.05 4.47 -5.45
N PRO A 295 25.90 3.52 -4.51
CA PRO A 295 24.61 3.22 -3.87
C PRO A 295 23.99 4.44 -3.17
N LEU A 296 22.66 4.56 -3.27
CA LEU A 296 21.86 5.58 -2.57
C LEU A 296 21.05 4.94 -1.45
N TRP A 297 21.16 5.47 -0.24
CA TRP A 297 20.44 4.97 0.94
C TRP A 297 19.49 6.03 1.42
N ILE A 298 18.21 5.70 1.62
CA ILE A 298 17.22 6.61 2.18
C ILE A 298 16.94 6.18 3.62
N ARG A 299 17.06 7.11 4.56
CA ARG A 299 17.00 6.85 6.01
C ARG A 299 16.15 7.89 6.75
N ASP A 300 15.61 7.49 7.90
CA ASP A 300 14.85 8.36 8.81
C ASP A 300 15.77 9.00 9.86
N THR A 301 15.87 10.33 9.88
CA THR A 301 16.67 11.06 10.88
C THR A 301 16.14 10.85 12.31
N SER A 302 14.86 10.50 12.48
CA SER A 302 14.20 10.27 13.77
C SER A 302 14.35 8.83 14.25
N ARG A 303 14.60 7.89 13.34
CA ARG A 303 14.80 6.46 13.62
C ARG A 303 16.09 5.96 12.95
N PRO A 304 17.28 6.36 13.43
CA PRO A 304 18.54 6.12 12.71
C PRO A 304 18.93 4.65 12.54
N ASP A 305 18.42 3.78 13.41
CA ASP A 305 18.71 2.34 13.35
C ASP A 305 17.83 1.59 12.34
N MET A 306 16.80 2.24 11.78
CA MET A 306 15.94 1.63 10.78
C MET A 306 16.70 1.46 9.44
N PRO A 307 16.63 0.29 8.77
CA PRO A 307 17.40 0.00 7.56
C PRO A 307 17.01 0.87 6.35
N GLY A 308 15.75 1.29 6.26
CA GLY A 308 15.24 2.15 5.19
C GLY A 308 15.25 1.52 3.79
N THR A 309 15.48 2.34 2.76
CA THR A 309 15.52 1.91 1.34
C THR A 309 16.94 2.02 0.79
N VAL A 310 17.41 0.98 0.10
CA VAL A 310 18.69 0.98 -0.64
C VAL A 310 18.44 0.93 -2.15
N ILE A 311 19.08 1.83 -2.90
CA ILE A 311 19.03 1.88 -4.36
C ILE A 311 20.42 1.55 -4.90
N ASP A 312 20.54 0.44 -5.63
CA ASP A 312 21.81 0.00 -6.23
C ASP A 312 21.62 -0.95 -7.42
N ALA A 313 22.71 -1.20 -8.16
CA ALA A 313 22.70 -2.03 -9.37
C ALA A 313 22.68 -3.55 -9.10
N SER A 314 22.78 -3.97 -7.83
CA SER A 314 22.73 -5.38 -7.42
C SER A 314 21.37 -5.78 -6.85
N ALA A 315 20.37 -4.89 -6.92
CA ALA A 315 19.00 -5.19 -6.56
C ALA A 315 18.46 -6.35 -7.42
N ALA A 316 17.75 -7.28 -6.78
CA ALA A 316 17.11 -8.37 -7.49
C ALA A 316 16.04 -7.83 -8.46
N THR A 317 16.09 -8.27 -9.71
CA THR A 317 15.09 -7.92 -10.72
C THR A 317 13.83 -8.77 -10.53
N VAL A 318 13.08 -8.49 -9.47
CA VAL A 318 11.78 -9.12 -9.22
C VAL A 318 10.74 -8.55 -10.19
N PRO A 319 10.14 -9.36 -11.09
CA PRO A 319 9.05 -8.91 -11.95
C PRO A 319 7.79 -8.65 -11.12
N GLY A 320 7.03 -7.61 -11.49
CA GLY A 320 5.87 -7.19 -10.72
C GLY A 320 5.81 -5.67 -10.56
N VAL A 321 4.63 -5.18 -10.17
CA VAL A 321 4.43 -3.83 -9.68
C VAL A 321 5.12 -3.71 -8.32
N LYS A 322 5.93 -2.66 -8.14
CA LYS A 322 6.62 -2.34 -6.89
C LYS A 322 5.95 -1.18 -6.16
N ALA A 323 5.47 -0.19 -6.91
CA ALA A 323 4.78 0.95 -6.35
C ALA A 323 3.59 1.38 -7.20
N ILE A 324 2.62 2.02 -6.54
CA ILE A 324 1.53 2.77 -7.16
C ILE A 324 1.53 4.18 -6.58
N SER A 325 1.40 5.18 -7.45
CA SER A 325 1.32 6.59 -7.06
C SER A 325 0.15 7.28 -7.75
N SER A 326 -0.28 8.41 -7.19
CA SER A 326 -1.27 9.29 -7.80
C SER A 326 -0.77 10.73 -7.77
N ARG A 327 -0.91 11.45 -8.89
CA ARG A 327 -0.65 12.88 -9.04
C ARG A 327 -1.93 13.58 -9.49
N ARG A 328 -2.21 14.73 -8.89
CA ARG A 328 -3.41 15.56 -9.11
C ARG A 328 -3.04 16.86 -9.83
N GLY A 329 -4.02 17.54 -10.42
CA GLY A 329 -3.84 18.80 -11.16
C GLY A 329 -3.21 18.64 -12.54
N ILE A 330 -3.22 17.45 -13.13
CA ILE A 330 -2.68 17.22 -14.48
C ILE A 330 -3.58 17.90 -15.51
N VAL A 331 -2.97 18.55 -16.50
CA VAL A 331 -3.69 19.14 -17.64
C VAL A 331 -3.40 18.31 -18.87
N LEU A 332 -4.44 17.86 -19.57
CA LEU A 332 -4.30 17.19 -20.87
C LEU A 332 -4.62 18.16 -22.01
N VAL A 333 -3.78 18.15 -23.04
CA VAL A 333 -4.01 18.85 -24.30
C VAL A 333 -4.15 17.79 -25.39
N SER A 334 -5.36 17.60 -25.88
CA SER A 334 -5.69 16.71 -27.00
C SER A 334 -5.71 17.53 -28.30
N MET A 335 -4.96 17.06 -29.28
CA MET A 335 -4.74 17.70 -30.57
C MET A 335 -5.22 16.75 -31.66
N GLU A 336 -6.26 17.15 -32.38
CA GLU A 336 -6.94 16.32 -33.38
C GLU A 336 -6.77 16.93 -34.77
N THR A 337 -6.42 16.12 -35.76
CA THR A 337 -6.32 16.57 -37.16
C THR A 337 -6.70 15.45 -38.12
N ILE A 338 -7.38 15.81 -39.21
CA ILE A 338 -7.93 14.88 -40.20
C ILE A 338 -6.82 14.23 -41.04
N GLY A 339 -5.61 14.82 -41.06
CA GLY A 339 -4.51 14.43 -41.97
C GLY A 339 -3.18 14.09 -41.29
N MET A 340 -3.16 13.69 -40.01
CA MET A 340 -1.91 13.31 -39.33
C MET A 340 -1.18 12.16 -40.06
N TRP A 341 -1.97 11.22 -40.57
CA TRP A 341 -1.52 10.16 -41.46
C TRP A 341 -1.18 10.78 -42.83
N GLN A 342 0.11 10.76 -43.19
CA GLN A 342 0.75 11.35 -44.40
C GLN A 342 1.31 12.77 -44.30
N GLN A 343 1.08 13.52 -43.21
CA GLN A 343 1.76 14.81 -42.99
C GLN A 343 3.10 14.65 -42.28
N VAL A 344 4.19 14.74 -43.05
CA VAL A 344 5.55 14.79 -42.51
C VAL A 344 5.73 16.05 -41.67
N GLY A 345 6.16 15.90 -40.42
CA GLY A 345 6.56 17.02 -39.56
C GLY A 345 5.50 17.52 -38.58
N PHE A 346 4.26 17.04 -38.61
CA PHE A 346 3.20 17.52 -37.69
C PHE A 346 3.62 17.47 -36.21
N LEU A 347 4.14 16.33 -35.74
CA LEU A 347 4.63 16.21 -34.36
C LEU A 347 5.80 17.17 -34.06
N SER A 348 6.69 17.39 -35.03
CA SER A 348 7.78 18.37 -34.88
C SER A 348 7.22 19.77 -34.67
N GLU A 349 6.25 20.16 -35.51
CA GLU A 349 5.60 21.47 -35.46
C GLU A 349 4.82 21.68 -34.15
N VAL A 350 4.19 20.62 -33.64
CA VAL A 350 3.53 20.65 -32.33
C VAL A 350 4.55 20.87 -31.22
N PHE A 351 5.60 20.03 -31.13
CA PHE A 351 6.60 20.14 -30.07
C PHE A 351 7.45 21.42 -30.16
N GLU A 352 7.63 22.00 -31.35
CA GLU A 352 8.26 23.31 -31.54
C GLU A 352 7.44 24.43 -30.88
N ARG A 353 6.10 24.36 -30.93
CA ARG A 353 5.23 25.32 -30.22
C ARG A 353 5.33 25.16 -28.71
N PHE A 354 5.29 23.92 -28.20
CA PHE A 354 5.54 23.67 -26.77
C PHE A 354 6.89 24.24 -26.33
N LYS A 355 7.95 24.04 -27.15
CA LYS A 355 9.28 24.62 -26.92
C LYS A 355 9.27 26.15 -26.92
N ALA A 356 8.58 26.78 -27.88
CA ALA A 356 8.49 28.24 -27.97
C ALA A 356 7.82 28.87 -26.74
N HIS A 357 6.85 28.15 -26.15
CA HIS A 357 6.18 28.55 -24.91
C HIS A 357 6.90 28.09 -23.64
N GLY A 358 8.03 27.37 -23.76
CA GLY A 358 8.81 26.88 -22.61
C GLY A 358 8.11 25.81 -21.78
N LEU A 359 7.18 25.05 -22.38
CA LEU A 359 6.41 24.01 -21.71
C LEU A 359 7.03 22.63 -21.95
N SER A 360 7.25 21.89 -20.86
CA SER A 360 7.69 20.49 -20.88
C SER A 360 6.49 19.54 -20.89
N VAL A 361 6.53 18.55 -21.77
CA VAL A 361 5.52 17.49 -21.90
C VAL A 361 5.94 16.29 -21.05
N ASP A 362 5.02 15.76 -20.23
CA ASP A 362 5.24 14.61 -19.35
C ASP A 362 4.84 13.29 -20.04
N LEU A 363 3.54 13.11 -20.31
CA LEU A 363 2.99 11.91 -20.95
C LEU A 363 2.54 12.21 -22.37
N ILE A 364 2.65 11.20 -23.23
CA ILE A 364 2.17 11.26 -24.62
C ILE A 364 1.36 9.99 -24.89
N GLY A 365 0.19 10.17 -25.50
CA GLY A 365 -0.58 9.10 -26.15
C GLY A 365 -0.99 9.54 -27.55
N SER A 366 -0.92 8.62 -28.49
CA SER A 366 -1.23 8.90 -29.89
C SER A 366 -2.15 7.82 -30.46
N SER A 367 -3.07 8.25 -31.31
CA SER A 367 -3.79 7.44 -32.29
C SER A 367 -3.46 7.93 -33.70
N GLU A 368 -4.10 7.35 -34.71
CA GLU A 368 -3.90 7.71 -36.12
C GLU A 368 -4.22 9.18 -36.46
N ALA A 369 -5.11 9.82 -35.69
CA ALA A 369 -5.61 11.18 -35.96
C ALA A 369 -5.58 12.12 -34.74
N ASN A 370 -5.12 11.63 -33.57
CA ASN A 370 -5.12 12.39 -32.32
C ASN A 370 -3.82 12.17 -31.56
N VAL A 371 -3.27 13.25 -31.01
CA VAL A 371 -2.17 13.22 -30.04
C VAL A 371 -2.65 13.91 -28.79
N THR A 372 -2.60 13.20 -27.67
CA THR A 372 -2.89 13.76 -26.35
C THR A 372 -1.61 13.81 -25.55
N VAL A 373 -1.28 14.98 -25.03
CA VAL A 373 -0.12 15.20 -24.18
C VAL A 373 -0.55 15.68 -22.81
N SER A 374 0.22 15.35 -21.78
CA SER A 374 0.01 15.89 -20.43
C SER A 374 1.04 16.96 -20.08
N LEU A 375 0.59 17.96 -19.33
CA LEU A 375 1.38 19.00 -18.71
C LEU A 375 1.29 18.85 -17.19
N ASP A 376 2.44 18.79 -16.52
CA ASP A 376 2.54 18.81 -15.06
C ASP A 376 2.75 20.26 -14.57
N PRO A 377 1.86 20.81 -13.72
CA PRO A 377 2.00 22.16 -13.16
C PRO A 377 3.17 22.31 -12.17
N SER A 378 3.74 21.21 -11.67
CA SER A 378 4.87 21.26 -10.73
C SER A 378 6.21 21.49 -11.43
N ASP A 379 6.33 21.09 -12.69
CA ASP A 379 7.52 21.32 -13.53
C ASP A 379 7.36 22.53 -14.48
N ASN A 380 6.11 22.92 -14.76
CA ASN A 380 5.79 24.07 -15.60
C ASN A 380 5.11 25.17 -14.75
N LEU A 381 5.56 26.43 -14.84
CA LEU A 381 4.76 27.57 -14.39
C LEU A 381 3.56 27.75 -15.34
N VAL A 382 2.58 26.86 -15.26
CA VAL A 382 1.37 26.91 -16.10
C VAL A 382 0.43 27.97 -15.53
N ASN A 383 0.71 29.22 -15.86
CA ASN A 383 -0.25 30.30 -15.66
C ASN A 383 -1.31 30.20 -16.78
N THR A 384 -2.58 30.55 -16.49
CA THR A 384 -3.69 30.49 -17.46
C THR A 384 -3.33 31.16 -18.80
N ASN A 385 -2.63 32.29 -18.74
CA ASN A 385 -2.19 33.04 -19.92
C ASN A 385 -1.25 32.26 -20.84
N VAL A 386 -0.36 31.41 -20.30
CA VAL A 386 0.60 30.63 -21.10
C VAL A 386 -0.11 29.47 -21.81
N LEU A 387 -1.06 28.83 -21.12
CA LEU A 387 -1.84 27.74 -21.70
C LEU A 387 -2.78 28.25 -22.80
N ASP A 388 -3.46 29.39 -22.58
CA ASP A 388 -4.31 30.02 -23.60
C ASP A 388 -3.52 30.42 -24.84
N ALA A 389 -2.30 30.96 -24.65
CA ALA A 389 -1.40 31.30 -25.74
C ALA A 389 -0.96 30.05 -26.54
N LEU A 390 -0.58 28.97 -25.85
CA LEU A 390 -0.25 27.69 -26.48
C LEU A 390 -1.45 27.14 -27.27
N CYS A 391 -2.66 27.16 -26.69
CA CYS A 391 -3.86 26.68 -27.36
C CYS A 391 -4.20 27.50 -28.61
N ALA A 392 -4.00 28.82 -28.57
CA ALA A 392 -4.19 29.69 -29.72
C ALA A 392 -3.19 29.38 -30.85
N ASP A 393 -1.93 29.10 -30.52
CA ASP A 393 -0.90 28.73 -31.49
C ASP A 393 -1.15 27.33 -32.09
N LEU A 394 -1.42 26.33 -31.25
CA LEU A 394 -1.76 24.97 -31.70
C LEU A 394 -3.04 24.94 -32.55
N SER A 395 -4.00 25.83 -32.29
CA SER A 395 -5.26 25.94 -33.06
C SER A 395 -5.05 26.37 -34.52
N GLN A 396 -3.87 26.86 -34.89
CA GLN A 396 -3.52 27.20 -36.27
C GLN A 396 -3.28 25.95 -37.13
N VAL A 397 -2.96 24.82 -36.51
CA VAL A 397 -2.55 23.57 -37.20
C VAL A 397 -3.42 22.37 -36.88
N CYS A 398 -4.13 22.39 -35.75
CA CYS A 398 -5.00 21.29 -35.34
C CYS A 398 -6.18 21.78 -34.50
N ARG A 399 -7.16 20.91 -34.28
CA ARG A 399 -8.23 21.18 -33.31
C ARG A 399 -7.72 20.84 -31.92
N VAL A 400 -7.74 21.81 -31.02
CA VAL A 400 -7.26 21.65 -29.65
C VAL A 400 -8.43 21.47 -28.68
N LYS A 401 -8.30 20.51 -27.77
CA LYS A 401 -9.19 20.30 -26.63
C LYS A 401 -8.36 20.18 -25.36
N VAL A 402 -8.64 21.05 -24.39
CA VAL A 402 -8.05 20.95 -23.05
C VAL A 402 -8.97 20.14 -22.14
N ILE A 403 -8.41 19.22 -21.36
CA ILE A 403 -9.11 18.43 -20.35
C ILE A 403 -8.38 18.64 -19.03
N ALA A 404 -9.05 19.31 -18.10
CA ALA A 404 -8.54 19.61 -16.78
C ALA A 404 -9.71 19.89 -15.81
N PRO A 405 -9.54 19.64 -14.50
CA PRO A 405 -8.36 19.01 -13.91
C PRO A 405 -8.41 17.47 -14.01
N CYS A 406 -7.26 16.85 -14.20
CA CYS A 406 -7.11 15.40 -14.28
C CYS A 406 -6.18 14.88 -13.17
N ALA A 407 -6.27 13.58 -12.90
CA ALA A 407 -5.36 12.86 -12.03
C ALA A 407 -4.67 11.71 -12.78
N ALA A 408 -3.36 11.55 -12.57
CA ALA A 408 -2.58 10.44 -13.11
C ALA A 408 -2.32 9.40 -12.02
N VAL A 409 -2.73 8.15 -12.27
CA VAL A 409 -2.40 6.98 -11.45
C VAL A 409 -1.34 6.18 -12.18
N THR A 410 -0.16 6.03 -11.56
CA THR A 410 0.96 5.33 -12.18
C THR A 410 1.31 4.07 -11.41
N LEU A 411 1.36 2.94 -12.12
CA LEU A 411 1.95 1.68 -11.67
C LEU A 411 3.42 1.68 -12.08
N VAL A 412 4.31 1.46 -11.13
CA VAL A 412 5.75 1.35 -11.37
C VAL A 412 6.24 -0.02 -10.94
N GLY A 413 7.00 -0.69 -11.78
CA GLY A 413 7.44 -2.06 -11.59
C GLY A 413 8.39 -2.53 -12.68
N ARG A 414 8.43 -3.83 -12.90
CA ARG A 414 9.19 -4.44 -14.00
C ARG A 414 8.36 -5.50 -14.68
N GLY A 415 8.42 -5.53 -16.02
CA GLY A 415 7.66 -6.50 -16.80
C GLY A 415 6.21 -6.09 -17.00
N MET A 416 5.91 -4.78 -17.05
CA MET A 416 4.54 -4.27 -17.05
C MET A 416 3.66 -4.86 -18.16
N ARG A 417 4.21 -5.05 -19.37
CA ARG A 417 3.50 -5.70 -20.50
C ARG A 417 3.11 -7.14 -20.19
N SER A 418 4.00 -7.89 -19.54
CA SER A 418 3.74 -9.28 -19.18
C SER A 418 2.65 -9.40 -18.11
N LEU A 419 2.45 -8.35 -17.31
CA LEU A 419 1.50 -8.31 -16.20
C LEU A 419 0.08 -7.91 -16.62
N LEU A 420 -0.14 -7.43 -17.86
CA LEU A 420 -1.45 -6.94 -18.30
C LEU A 420 -2.59 -7.94 -18.04
N HIS A 421 -2.34 -9.25 -18.23
CA HIS A 421 -3.32 -10.30 -17.98
C HIS A 421 -3.72 -10.47 -16.50
N LYS A 422 -2.88 -10.01 -15.56
CA LYS A 422 -3.16 -10.02 -14.12
C LYS A 422 -3.87 -8.74 -13.64
N LEU A 423 -3.94 -7.72 -14.48
CA LEU A 423 -4.51 -6.42 -14.12
C LEU A 423 -6.01 -6.34 -14.45
N SER A 424 -6.68 -7.43 -14.86
CA SER A 424 -8.11 -7.42 -15.20
C SER A 424 -8.99 -6.84 -14.10
N ASP A 425 -8.74 -7.24 -12.85
CA ASP A 425 -9.51 -6.74 -11.70
C ASP A 425 -9.21 -5.27 -11.40
N VAL A 426 -7.95 -4.84 -11.63
CA VAL A 426 -7.53 -3.44 -11.53
C VAL A 426 -8.22 -2.60 -12.62
N TRP A 427 -8.38 -3.15 -13.82
CA TRP A 427 -9.07 -2.48 -14.93
C TRP A 427 -10.55 -2.32 -14.68
N ALA A 428 -11.18 -3.30 -14.01
CA ALA A 428 -12.59 -3.25 -13.66
C ALA A 428 -12.92 -2.05 -12.73
N GLU A 429 -12.00 -1.67 -11.83
CA GLU A 429 -12.19 -0.49 -10.99
C GLU A 429 -12.23 0.81 -11.79
N PHE A 430 -11.47 0.90 -12.89
CA PHE A 430 -11.54 2.03 -13.81
C PHE A 430 -12.80 2.01 -14.69
N GLY A 431 -13.60 0.94 -14.69
CA GLY A 431 -14.82 0.84 -15.51
C GLY A 431 -15.94 1.80 -15.07
N ARG A 432 -15.85 2.36 -13.87
CA ARG A 432 -16.76 3.41 -13.36
C ARG A 432 -16.29 4.82 -13.69
N GLU A 433 -15.00 4.97 -13.97
CA GLU A 433 -14.34 6.26 -14.18
C GLU A 433 -13.99 6.49 -15.65
N ARG A 434 -13.92 7.75 -16.06
CA ARG A 434 -13.54 8.06 -17.45
C ARG A 434 -12.02 8.10 -17.59
N VAL A 435 -11.45 7.08 -18.23
CA VAL A 435 -10.03 7.07 -18.59
C VAL A 435 -9.80 7.94 -19.84
N HIS A 436 -9.00 9.01 -19.72
CA HIS A 436 -8.68 9.91 -20.82
C HIS A 436 -7.41 9.53 -21.58
N LEU A 437 -6.41 9.02 -20.86
CA LEU A 437 -5.11 8.64 -21.44
C LEU A 437 -4.56 7.41 -20.73
N ILE A 438 -4.01 6.48 -21.51
CA ILE A 438 -3.17 5.38 -21.01
C ILE A 438 -1.80 5.55 -21.66
N SER A 439 -0.75 5.61 -20.84
CA SER A 439 0.63 5.73 -21.33
C SER A 439 1.49 4.64 -20.72
N GLN A 440 2.20 3.91 -21.57
CA GLN A 440 3.06 2.80 -21.16
C GLN A 440 4.49 3.07 -21.62
N SER A 441 5.43 3.08 -20.69
CA SER A 441 6.84 3.30 -20.99
C SER A 441 7.42 2.26 -21.95
N SER A 442 8.37 2.71 -22.78
CA SER A 442 9.11 1.84 -23.70
C SER A 442 10.03 0.86 -22.95
N ASN A 443 10.57 1.29 -21.80
CA ASN A 443 11.47 0.52 -20.91
C ASN A 443 10.74 -0.55 -20.06
N ASP A 444 9.41 -0.65 -20.19
CA ASP A 444 8.57 -1.64 -19.49
C ASP A 444 8.58 -1.52 -17.95
N LEU A 445 8.84 -0.32 -17.43
CA LEU A 445 8.91 -0.04 -15.99
C LEU A 445 7.67 0.67 -15.42
N ASN A 446 6.89 1.35 -16.25
CA ASN A 446 5.71 2.07 -15.80
C ASN A 446 4.50 1.87 -16.71
N LEU A 447 3.31 2.04 -16.13
CA LEU A 447 2.01 2.11 -16.80
C LEU A 447 1.16 3.17 -16.09
N THR A 448 0.77 4.22 -16.80
CA THR A 448 0.02 5.36 -16.24
C THR A 448 -1.37 5.47 -16.86
N PHE A 449 -2.36 5.73 -16.00
CA PHE A 449 -3.75 6.02 -16.36
C PHE A 449 -4.05 7.46 -15.96
N VAL A 450 -4.58 8.27 -16.87
CA VAL A 450 -5.06 9.62 -16.57
C VAL A 450 -6.57 9.64 -16.60
N LEU A 451 -7.15 10.10 -15.50
CA LEU A 451 -8.57 10.06 -15.18
C LEU A 451 -9.06 11.48 -14.83
N ASP A 452 -10.38 11.68 -14.73
CA ASP A 452 -10.93 12.89 -14.10
C ASP A 452 -10.43 13.03 -12.66
N GLU A 453 -10.28 14.27 -12.13
CA GLU A 453 -9.72 14.49 -10.78
C GLU A 453 -10.69 14.13 -9.64
N ASP A 454 -12.00 14.04 -9.91
CA ASP A 454 -13.05 13.64 -8.97
C ASP A 454 -13.00 12.14 -8.60
N LEU A 455 -11.78 11.61 -8.48
CA LEU A 455 -11.51 10.26 -8.02
C LEU A 455 -11.94 10.08 -6.57
N ASP A 456 -12.64 8.99 -6.33
CA ASP A 456 -12.85 8.44 -5.00
C ASP A 456 -11.51 8.37 -4.23
N GLU A 457 -11.46 9.00 -3.06
CA GLU A 457 -10.25 9.02 -2.20
C GLU A 457 -9.80 7.61 -1.82
N ASP A 458 -10.73 6.65 -1.78
CA ASP A 458 -10.46 5.24 -1.47
C ASP A 458 -9.98 4.41 -2.68
N MET A 459 -9.92 4.99 -3.89
CA MET A 459 -9.50 4.27 -5.09
C MET A 459 -8.05 3.77 -4.98
N LEU A 460 -7.11 4.62 -4.55
CA LEU A 460 -5.70 4.23 -4.44
C LEU A 460 -5.48 3.07 -3.44
N PRO A 461 -6.07 3.08 -2.23
CA PRO A 461 -6.12 1.91 -1.34
C PRO A 461 -6.69 0.65 -2.00
N ARG A 462 -7.81 0.75 -2.72
CA ARG A 462 -8.42 -0.41 -3.39
C ARG A 462 -7.53 -0.99 -4.49
N LEU A 463 -6.96 -0.14 -5.34
CA LEU A 463 -6.04 -0.58 -6.40
C LEU A 463 -4.79 -1.25 -5.81
N HIS A 464 -4.22 -0.69 -4.74
CA HIS A 464 -3.09 -1.30 -4.05
C HIS A 464 -3.43 -2.69 -3.48
N ALA A 465 -4.60 -2.83 -2.85
CA ALA A 465 -5.07 -4.13 -2.34
C ALA A 465 -5.31 -5.15 -3.47
N LEU A 466 -5.93 -4.73 -4.59
CA LEU A 466 -6.16 -5.61 -5.75
C LEU A 466 -4.85 -6.06 -6.39
N LEU A 467 -3.87 -5.17 -6.53
CA LEU A 467 -2.54 -5.50 -7.06
C LEU A 467 -1.85 -6.57 -6.21
N ALA A 468 -1.99 -6.51 -4.89
CA ALA A 468 -1.49 -7.53 -3.99
C ALA A 468 -2.27 -8.85 -4.14
N GLN A 469 -3.61 -8.80 -4.18
CA GLN A 469 -4.49 -9.97 -4.28
C GLN A 469 -4.29 -10.76 -5.58
N CYS A 470 -4.18 -10.08 -6.72
CA CYS A 470 -3.96 -10.74 -8.02
C CYS A 470 -2.50 -11.18 -8.24
N GLY A 471 -1.60 -10.88 -7.29
CA GLY A 471 -0.17 -11.20 -7.38
C GLY A 471 0.56 -10.45 -8.48
N ALA A 472 0.03 -9.30 -8.93
CA ALA A 472 0.76 -8.36 -9.78
C ALA A 472 1.80 -7.57 -8.97
N MET A 473 1.54 -7.32 -7.68
CA MET A 473 2.48 -6.78 -6.70
C MET A 473 2.91 -7.90 -5.73
N PRO A 474 4.12 -8.48 -5.87
CA PRO A 474 4.55 -9.65 -5.11
C PRO A 474 5.02 -9.27 -3.69
N MET A 475 4.09 -8.84 -2.83
CA MET A 475 4.35 -8.33 -1.47
C MET A 475 5.03 -9.32 -0.52
N THR A 476 5.05 -10.61 -0.86
CA THR A 476 5.74 -11.69 -0.12
C THR A 476 7.25 -11.74 -0.40
N GLU A 477 7.74 -11.01 -1.41
CA GLU A 477 9.16 -10.95 -1.75
C GLU A 477 9.91 -10.00 -0.81
N THR A 478 10.38 -10.55 0.32
CA THR A 478 11.06 -9.81 1.40
C THR A 478 12.36 -9.12 0.96
N ALA A 479 12.94 -9.52 -0.18
CA ALA A 479 14.08 -8.84 -0.78
C ALA A 479 13.75 -7.43 -1.29
N VAL A 480 12.48 -7.17 -1.63
CA VAL A 480 11.99 -5.88 -2.14
C VAL A 480 11.04 -5.24 -1.15
N PHE A 481 10.10 -5.99 -0.58
CA PHE A 481 9.05 -5.48 0.31
C PHE A 481 9.37 -5.76 1.77
N GLY A 482 9.57 -4.70 2.54
CA GLY A 482 9.72 -4.71 3.98
C GLY A 482 8.38 -4.54 4.71
N PRO A 483 8.42 -4.10 5.99
CA PRO A 483 7.22 -3.92 6.81
C PRO A 483 6.25 -2.89 6.23
N SER A 484 4.96 -3.04 6.54
CA SER A 484 3.93 -2.04 6.19
C SER A 484 4.07 -0.78 7.04
N TRP A 485 3.61 0.36 6.53
CA TRP A 485 3.58 1.61 7.29
C TRP A 485 2.85 1.46 8.64
N ARG A 486 1.68 0.82 8.64
CA ARG A 486 0.93 0.50 9.85
C ARG A 486 1.74 -0.32 10.86
N SER A 487 2.57 -1.26 10.40
CA SER A 487 3.43 -2.08 11.27
C SER A 487 4.67 -1.35 11.79
N LEU A 488 5.08 -0.24 11.16
CA LEU A 488 6.24 0.54 11.60
C LEU A 488 5.95 1.44 12.80
N ASP A 489 4.67 1.85 12.95
CA ASP A 489 4.24 2.73 14.04
C ASP A 489 3.64 1.96 15.24
N LYS A 490 3.37 0.67 15.08
CA LYS A 490 2.95 -0.22 16.17
C LYS A 490 4.08 -1.19 16.52
N PRO A 491 4.46 -1.38 17.79
CA PRO A 491 5.29 -2.52 18.16
C PRO A 491 4.57 -3.77 17.65
N ALA A 492 5.29 -4.67 16.97
CA ALA A 492 4.74 -5.91 16.45
C ALA A 492 3.98 -6.61 17.59
N ALA A 493 2.64 -6.55 17.56
CA ALA A 493 1.85 -7.28 18.52
C ALA A 493 2.12 -8.75 18.23
N SER A 494 2.86 -9.43 19.11
CA SER A 494 3.13 -10.85 18.92
C SER A 494 1.79 -11.56 19.04
N ARG A 495 1.22 -11.99 17.91
CA ARG A 495 0.03 -12.83 17.96
C ARG A 495 0.38 -14.08 18.76
N PRO A 496 -0.49 -14.51 19.68
CA PRO A 496 -0.24 -15.74 20.40
C PRO A 496 -0.10 -16.89 19.40
N ALA A 497 0.88 -17.76 19.63
CA ALA A 497 1.08 -18.94 18.81
C ALA A 497 -0.25 -19.71 18.64
N PRO A 498 -0.59 -20.16 17.42
CA PRO A 498 -1.81 -20.90 17.19
C PRO A 498 -1.81 -22.20 17.99
N TRP A 499 -3.00 -22.70 18.32
CA TRP A 499 -3.17 -23.83 19.23
C TRP A 499 -2.39 -25.08 18.79
N TRP A 500 -2.29 -25.32 17.48
CA TRP A 500 -1.61 -26.48 16.91
C TRP A 500 -0.09 -26.45 17.10
N GLN A 501 0.53 -25.28 17.33
CA GLN A 501 1.94 -25.20 17.70
C GLN A 501 2.16 -25.71 19.12
N ARG A 502 1.28 -25.32 20.05
CA ARG A 502 1.34 -25.81 21.44
C ARG A 502 1.03 -27.30 21.53
N LEU A 503 0.10 -27.78 20.69
CA LEU A 503 -0.32 -29.18 20.63
C LEU A 503 0.36 -29.98 19.50
N ARG A 504 1.56 -29.56 19.05
CA ARG A 504 2.22 -30.13 17.88
C ARG A 504 2.33 -31.66 17.93
N ALA A 505 2.75 -32.22 19.07
CA ALA A 505 2.87 -33.66 19.24
C ALA A 505 1.52 -34.38 19.04
N ARG A 506 0.45 -33.87 19.68
CA ARG A 506 -0.90 -34.42 19.54
C ARG A 506 -1.40 -34.33 18.10
N VAL A 507 -1.14 -33.23 17.40
CA VAL A 507 -1.53 -33.05 16.00
C VAL A 507 -0.76 -33.99 15.07
N LEU A 508 0.51 -34.27 15.35
CA LEU A 508 1.29 -35.28 14.63
C LEU A 508 0.74 -36.70 14.87
N ASP A 509 0.29 -37.03 16.08
CA ASP A 509 -0.36 -38.33 16.36
C ASP A 509 -1.65 -38.49 15.55
N VAL A 510 -2.45 -37.41 15.44
CA VAL A 510 -3.65 -37.39 14.61
C VAL A 510 -3.30 -37.61 13.13
N ALA A 511 -2.21 -37.01 12.63
CA ALA A 511 -1.73 -37.27 11.27
C ALA A 511 -1.25 -38.73 11.08
N ALA A 512 -0.62 -39.32 12.09
CA ALA A 512 -0.12 -40.69 12.05
C ALA A 512 -1.25 -41.75 11.93
N ALA A 513 -2.48 -41.41 12.36
CA ALA A 513 -3.67 -42.22 12.11
C ALA A 513 -4.14 -42.22 10.64
N GLY A 514 -3.54 -41.38 9.80
CA GLY A 514 -3.73 -41.34 8.35
C GLY A 514 -4.14 -39.96 7.84
N THR A 515 -3.61 -39.60 6.67
CA THR A 515 -3.89 -38.38 5.91
C THR A 515 -4.55 -38.73 4.55
N PRO A 516 -5.27 -37.79 3.89
CA PRO A 516 -5.62 -36.45 4.34
C PRO A 516 -6.67 -36.45 5.47
N ARG A 517 -6.50 -35.59 6.47
CA ARG A 517 -7.37 -35.53 7.67
C ARG A 517 -7.55 -34.12 8.21
N TYR A 518 -8.76 -33.77 8.62
CA TYR A 518 -9.05 -32.58 9.41
C TYR A 518 -8.96 -32.86 10.90
N ALA A 519 -8.39 -31.91 11.64
CA ALA A 519 -8.42 -31.88 13.10
C ALA A 519 -9.09 -30.58 13.58
N TYR A 520 -10.07 -30.69 14.48
CA TYR A 520 -10.83 -29.57 15.02
C TYR A 520 -10.61 -29.43 16.54
N HIS A 521 -10.06 -28.29 16.95
CA HIS A 521 -9.80 -27.96 18.35
C HIS A 521 -11.02 -27.27 18.98
N LEU A 522 -11.84 -28.05 19.69
CA LEU A 522 -13.09 -27.57 20.32
C LEU A 522 -12.88 -26.45 21.35
N PRO A 523 -11.78 -26.40 22.14
CA PRO A 523 -11.52 -25.27 23.03
C PRO A 523 -11.38 -23.94 22.28
N THR A 524 -10.86 -23.93 21.04
CA THR A 524 -10.83 -22.72 20.21
C THR A 524 -12.23 -22.32 19.76
N VAL A 525 -13.10 -23.28 19.41
CA VAL A 525 -14.50 -23.00 19.07
C VAL A 525 -15.23 -22.37 20.27
N ARG A 526 -15.07 -22.94 21.47
CA ARG A 526 -15.66 -22.38 22.72
C ARG A 526 -15.14 -20.98 23.00
N HIS A 527 -13.84 -20.75 22.82
CA HIS A 527 -13.25 -19.44 23.02
C HIS A 527 -13.85 -18.39 22.08
N ARG A 528 -13.90 -18.66 20.77
CA ARG A 528 -14.51 -17.76 19.78
C ARG A 528 -16.01 -17.55 20.01
N ALA A 529 -16.72 -18.59 20.45
CA ALA A 529 -18.12 -18.50 20.83
C ALA A 529 -18.32 -17.52 22.00
N ARG A 530 -17.52 -17.66 23.07
CA ARG A 530 -17.59 -16.79 24.26
C ARG A 530 -17.26 -15.34 23.96
N GLU A 531 -16.21 -15.07 23.17
CA GLU A 531 -15.89 -13.70 22.75
C GLU A 531 -17.06 -13.01 22.05
N LEU A 532 -17.83 -13.75 21.25
CA LEU A 532 -19.01 -13.20 20.59
C LEU A 532 -20.24 -13.15 21.50
N MET A 533 -20.37 -14.07 22.46
CA MET A 533 -21.38 -14.00 23.52
C MET A 533 -21.21 -12.73 24.38
N ASP A 534 -19.98 -12.28 24.59
CA ASP A 534 -19.67 -11.07 25.36
C ASP A 534 -20.10 -9.76 24.64
N VAL A 535 -20.47 -9.83 23.36
CA VAL A 535 -21.02 -8.68 22.62
C VAL A 535 -22.47 -8.41 23.03
N ALA A 536 -22.68 -7.64 24.10
CA ALA A 536 -23.99 -7.40 24.72
C ALA A 536 -25.08 -6.83 23.77
N ALA A 537 -24.69 -6.14 22.71
CA ALA A 537 -25.63 -5.58 21.74
C ALA A 537 -26.42 -6.66 20.97
N VAL A 538 -25.88 -7.87 20.83
CA VAL A 538 -26.48 -8.95 20.03
C VAL A 538 -27.42 -9.78 20.90
N ASP A 539 -28.69 -9.90 20.49
CA ASP A 539 -29.73 -10.65 21.19
C ASP A 539 -29.75 -12.13 20.82
N ARG A 540 -29.46 -12.45 19.55
CA ARG A 540 -29.45 -13.84 19.06
C ARG A 540 -28.28 -14.07 18.12
N ARG A 541 -27.62 -15.23 18.29
CA ARG A 541 -26.48 -15.65 17.47
C ARG A 541 -26.80 -16.99 16.84
N LEU A 542 -26.69 -17.07 15.53
CA LEU A 542 -27.04 -18.23 14.74
C LEU A 542 -25.79 -18.73 14.01
N PHE A 543 -25.30 -19.91 14.35
CA PHE A 543 -24.16 -20.47 13.65
C PHE A 543 -24.57 -20.89 12.23
N ALA A 544 -23.92 -20.30 11.22
CA ALA A 544 -24.14 -20.66 9.82
C ALA A 544 -23.56 -22.05 9.52
N LEU A 545 -24.44 -23.07 9.49
CA LEU A 545 -24.06 -24.49 9.49
C LEU A 545 -23.20 -24.89 8.29
N LYS A 546 -23.43 -24.24 7.14
CA LYS A 546 -22.60 -24.34 5.93
C LYS A 546 -21.11 -24.07 6.14
N ALA A 547 -20.72 -23.41 7.24
CA ALA A 547 -19.31 -23.20 7.57
C ALA A 547 -18.63 -24.50 8.01
N ASN A 548 -19.28 -25.28 8.88
CA ASN A 548 -18.82 -26.59 9.32
C ASN A 548 -19.96 -27.39 10.00
N PRO A 549 -20.45 -28.49 9.39
CA PRO A 549 -21.56 -29.27 9.93
C PRO A 549 -21.13 -30.36 10.94
N HIS A 550 -19.87 -30.41 11.40
CA HIS A 550 -19.38 -31.50 12.24
C HIS A 550 -20.19 -31.64 13.54
N PRO A 551 -20.70 -32.85 13.89
CA PRO A 551 -21.62 -33.03 15.02
C PRO A 551 -21.15 -32.45 16.36
N ASP A 552 -19.87 -32.65 16.70
CA ASP A 552 -19.32 -32.16 17.98
C ASP A 552 -19.13 -30.63 18.01
N ILE A 553 -18.92 -29.99 16.86
CA ILE A 553 -18.91 -28.53 16.77
C ILE A 553 -20.31 -28.00 17.00
N LEU A 554 -21.34 -28.63 16.40
CA LEU A 554 -22.74 -28.25 16.61
C LEU A 554 -23.13 -28.39 18.08
N ARG A 555 -22.79 -29.51 18.74
CA ARG A 555 -23.03 -29.70 20.18
C ARG A 555 -22.31 -28.67 21.03
N THR A 556 -21.06 -28.36 20.69
CA THR A 556 -20.26 -27.36 21.41
C THR A 556 -20.90 -25.97 21.32
N LEU A 557 -21.31 -25.55 20.12
CA LEU A 557 -21.92 -24.23 19.91
C LEU A 557 -23.32 -24.13 20.56
N GLU A 558 -24.11 -25.21 20.51
CA GLU A 558 -25.41 -25.26 21.19
C GLU A 558 -25.26 -25.07 22.70
N ALA A 559 -24.27 -25.74 23.30
CA ALA A 559 -23.94 -25.64 24.72
C ALA A 559 -23.42 -24.25 25.13
N GLU A 560 -22.73 -23.53 24.23
CA GLU A 560 -22.32 -22.13 24.44
C GLU A 560 -23.47 -21.13 24.14
N GLY A 561 -24.67 -21.62 23.81
CA GLY A 561 -25.89 -20.81 23.68
C GLY A 561 -26.26 -20.37 22.26
N PHE A 562 -25.59 -20.88 21.22
CA PHE A 562 -25.89 -20.50 19.82
C PHE A 562 -27.13 -21.21 19.29
N GLY A 563 -27.93 -20.53 18.49
CA GLY A 563 -28.85 -21.17 17.54
C GLY A 563 -28.14 -21.50 16.22
N PHE A 564 -28.91 -21.85 15.18
CA PHE A 564 -28.34 -22.30 13.91
C PHE A 564 -29.04 -21.69 12.71
N GLU A 565 -28.26 -21.37 11.68
CA GLU A 565 -28.72 -20.96 10.36
C GLU A 565 -28.48 -22.10 9.37
N CYS A 566 -29.51 -22.46 8.61
CA CYS A 566 -29.47 -23.53 7.60
C CYS A 566 -29.97 -22.99 6.25
N VAL A 567 -29.30 -23.36 5.17
CA VAL A 567 -29.64 -22.91 3.80
C VAL A 567 -30.29 -24.01 2.94
N SER A 568 -30.35 -25.25 3.42
CA SER A 568 -30.99 -26.36 2.70
C SER A 568 -31.75 -27.32 3.62
N GLN A 569 -32.69 -28.09 3.07
CA GLN A 569 -33.36 -29.14 3.81
C GLN A 569 -32.38 -30.19 4.39
N GLY A 570 -31.31 -30.53 3.66
CA GLY A 570 -30.31 -31.47 4.15
C GLY A 570 -29.59 -30.99 5.41
N GLU A 571 -29.34 -29.68 5.50
CA GLU A 571 -28.77 -29.06 6.71
C GLU A 571 -29.73 -29.12 7.89
N LEU A 572 -31.03 -28.86 7.67
CA LEU A 572 -32.06 -29.02 8.71
C LEU A 572 -32.13 -30.47 9.21
N ASP A 573 -32.17 -31.43 8.31
CA ASP A 573 -32.26 -32.86 8.64
C ASP A 573 -31.04 -33.30 9.46
N HIS A 574 -29.85 -32.88 9.06
CA HIS A 574 -28.60 -33.15 9.79
C HIS A 574 -28.60 -32.49 11.17
N LEU A 575 -28.97 -31.22 11.26
CA LEU A 575 -29.01 -30.47 12.52
C LEU A 575 -29.91 -31.14 13.56
N PHE A 576 -31.15 -31.46 13.20
CA PHE A 576 -32.10 -32.09 14.12
C PHE A 576 -31.77 -33.55 14.43
N ALA A 577 -31.03 -34.25 13.55
CA ALA A 577 -30.50 -35.58 13.86
C ALA A 577 -29.39 -35.52 14.92
N VAL A 578 -28.52 -34.50 14.86
CA VAL A 578 -27.43 -34.30 15.82
C VAL A 578 -27.94 -33.71 17.15
N LEU A 579 -28.89 -32.78 17.07
CA LEU A 579 -29.46 -32.03 18.20
C LEU A 579 -30.98 -32.21 18.27
N PRO A 580 -31.49 -33.41 18.63
CA PRO A 580 -32.93 -33.70 18.62
C PRO A 580 -33.74 -32.88 19.64
N ALA A 581 -33.08 -32.32 20.66
CA ALA A 581 -33.71 -31.48 21.69
C ALA A 581 -33.66 -29.97 21.35
N LEU A 582 -33.09 -29.59 20.21
CA LEU A 582 -33.01 -28.18 19.81
C LEU A 582 -34.40 -27.61 19.55
N ALA A 583 -34.72 -26.49 20.20
CA ALA A 583 -35.98 -25.80 19.99
C ALA A 583 -36.05 -25.24 18.55
N PRO A 584 -37.13 -25.47 17.78
CA PRO A 584 -37.22 -25.00 16.40
C PRO A 584 -37.10 -23.48 16.23
N ASP A 585 -37.49 -22.68 17.22
CA ASP A 585 -37.36 -21.22 17.18
C ASP A 585 -35.91 -20.75 17.29
N ARG A 586 -34.96 -21.63 17.67
CA ARG A 586 -33.51 -21.34 17.62
C ARG A 586 -32.90 -21.62 16.24
N VAL A 587 -33.71 -21.97 15.25
CA VAL A 587 -33.26 -22.30 13.89
C VAL A 587 -33.83 -21.31 12.88
N LEU A 588 -32.96 -20.76 12.05
CA LEU A 588 -33.29 -19.89 10.93
C LEU A 588 -32.98 -20.60 9.62
N PHE A 589 -33.97 -20.70 8.74
CA PHE A 589 -33.84 -21.29 7.42
C PHE A 589 -33.72 -20.17 6.38
N THR A 590 -32.53 -19.98 5.79
CA THR A 590 -32.25 -18.95 4.78
C THR A 590 -31.92 -19.50 3.38
N PRO A 591 -32.86 -20.22 2.75
CA PRO A 591 -32.63 -20.75 1.41
C PRO A 591 -32.54 -19.63 0.38
N SER A 592 -31.93 -19.93 -0.76
CA SER A 592 -32.00 -19.10 -1.97
C SER A 592 -32.40 -19.95 -3.16
N PHE A 593 -33.45 -19.54 -3.88
CA PHE A 593 -34.04 -20.29 -5.00
C PHE A 593 -34.38 -21.76 -4.66
N ALA A 594 -34.74 -22.06 -3.41
CA ALA A 594 -35.07 -23.42 -3.01
C ALA A 594 -36.37 -23.93 -3.65
N PRO A 595 -36.48 -25.25 -3.89
CA PRO A 595 -37.73 -25.82 -4.37
C PRO A 595 -38.80 -25.80 -3.27
N ARG A 596 -40.09 -25.71 -3.68
CA ARG A 596 -41.27 -25.68 -2.79
C ARG A 596 -41.20 -26.66 -1.61
N ARG A 597 -40.75 -27.90 -1.87
CA ARG A 597 -40.64 -28.97 -0.86
C ARG A 597 -39.78 -28.60 0.35
N GLU A 598 -38.76 -27.76 0.17
CA GLU A 598 -37.89 -27.35 1.28
C GLU A 598 -38.58 -26.33 2.18
N PHE A 599 -39.36 -25.40 1.61
CA PHE A 599 -40.22 -24.50 2.38
C PHE A 599 -41.28 -25.28 3.17
N GLU A 600 -41.92 -26.28 2.56
CA GLU A 600 -42.87 -27.17 3.24
C GLU A 600 -42.20 -27.90 4.41
N ALA A 601 -41.01 -28.47 4.19
CA ALA A 601 -40.25 -29.18 5.21
C ALA A 601 -39.82 -28.27 6.38
N ALA A 602 -39.39 -27.04 6.09
CA ALA A 602 -39.00 -26.07 7.11
C ALA A 602 -40.21 -25.59 7.93
N LEU A 603 -41.30 -25.20 7.25
CA LEU A 603 -42.53 -24.75 7.92
C LEU A 603 -43.19 -25.84 8.77
N ALA A 604 -43.10 -27.10 8.36
CA ALA A 604 -43.59 -28.25 9.13
C ALA A 604 -42.81 -28.45 10.44
N ARG A 605 -41.53 -28.07 10.47
CA ARG A 605 -40.67 -28.11 11.69
C ARG A 605 -40.89 -26.92 12.62
N GLY A 606 -41.52 -25.85 12.13
CA GLY A 606 -41.76 -24.63 12.92
C GLY A 606 -40.52 -23.75 13.10
N VAL A 607 -39.53 -23.87 12.21
CA VAL A 607 -38.34 -22.99 12.21
C VAL A 607 -38.68 -21.63 11.59
N HIS A 608 -37.83 -20.61 11.82
CA HIS A 608 -37.97 -19.33 11.12
C HIS A 608 -37.65 -19.50 9.64
N VAL A 609 -38.52 -19.04 8.74
CA VAL A 609 -38.34 -19.20 7.28
C VAL A 609 -38.14 -17.85 6.62
N THR A 610 -37.00 -17.70 5.94
CA THR A 610 -36.65 -16.51 5.18
C THR A 610 -37.02 -16.65 3.72
N LEU A 611 -37.63 -15.60 3.16
CA LEU A 611 -37.89 -15.45 1.73
C LEU A 611 -37.02 -14.32 1.17
N ASP A 612 -36.37 -14.58 0.04
CA ASP A 612 -35.49 -13.63 -0.66
C ASP A 612 -36.08 -13.11 -1.98
N SER A 613 -37.32 -13.51 -2.32
CA SER A 613 -38.01 -13.09 -3.53
C SER A 613 -39.54 -13.11 -3.37
N LEU A 614 -40.24 -12.45 -4.28
CA LEU A 614 -41.72 -12.42 -4.35
C LEU A 614 -42.34 -13.75 -4.77
N VAL A 615 -41.58 -14.58 -5.47
CA VAL A 615 -42.09 -15.75 -6.20
C VAL A 615 -42.79 -16.77 -5.28
N PRO A 616 -42.25 -17.15 -4.10
CA PRO A 616 -42.91 -18.10 -3.21
C PRO A 616 -44.30 -17.64 -2.76
N LEU A 617 -44.47 -16.35 -2.46
CA LEU A 617 -45.76 -15.78 -2.04
C LEU A 617 -46.76 -15.72 -3.20
N GLN A 618 -46.30 -15.47 -4.43
CA GLN A 618 -47.16 -15.41 -5.60
C GLN A 618 -47.59 -16.80 -6.09
N GLN A 619 -46.66 -17.77 -6.10
CA GLN A 619 -46.93 -19.10 -6.64
C GLN A 619 -47.54 -20.04 -5.60
N TRP A 620 -47.16 -19.92 -4.32
CA TRP A 620 -47.55 -20.83 -3.25
C TRP A 620 -48.17 -20.10 -2.03
N PRO A 621 -49.11 -19.16 -2.21
CA PRO A 621 -49.63 -18.34 -1.11
C PRO A 621 -50.23 -19.15 0.04
N ALA A 622 -50.89 -20.28 -0.28
CA ALA A 622 -51.51 -21.16 0.72
C ALA A 622 -50.50 -21.75 1.71
N LEU A 623 -49.23 -21.89 1.32
CA LEU A 623 -48.16 -22.42 2.18
C LEU A 623 -47.83 -21.47 3.34
N PHE A 624 -47.96 -20.17 3.11
CA PHE A 624 -47.56 -19.12 4.05
C PHE A 624 -48.74 -18.51 4.82
N LYS A 625 -49.97 -19.00 4.58
CA LYS A 625 -51.18 -18.49 5.25
C LYS A 625 -51.10 -18.73 6.76
N GLY A 626 -51.22 -17.64 7.53
CA GLY A 626 -51.13 -17.65 8.99
C GLY A 626 -49.72 -17.94 9.52
N ARG A 627 -48.68 -17.80 8.69
CA ARG A 627 -47.29 -18.04 9.06
C ARG A 627 -46.53 -16.74 9.24
N ASP A 628 -45.59 -16.76 10.18
CA ASP A 628 -44.56 -15.73 10.32
C ASP A 628 -43.40 -16.03 9.36
N ILE A 629 -42.95 -15.01 8.63
CA ILE A 629 -41.85 -15.10 7.68
C ILE A 629 -40.82 -14.00 7.94
N VAL A 630 -39.59 -14.25 7.48
CA VAL A 630 -38.49 -13.28 7.46
C VAL A 630 -38.27 -12.83 6.02
N LEU A 631 -38.07 -11.53 5.80
CA LEU A 631 -37.74 -11.00 4.48
C LEU A 631 -36.24 -10.72 4.40
N ARG A 632 -35.55 -11.35 3.45
CA ARG A 632 -34.17 -10.99 3.09
C ARG A 632 -34.17 -9.86 2.08
N VAL A 633 -33.50 -8.76 2.39
CA VAL A 633 -33.40 -7.55 1.55
C VAL A 633 -31.97 -7.41 1.02
N ASP A 634 -31.84 -7.00 -0.24
CA ASP A 634 -30.61 -6.46 -0.80
C ASP A 634 -30.62 -4.93 -0.64
N PRO A 635 -29.73 -4.35 0.19
CA PRO A 635 -29.66 -2.90 0.37
C PRO A 635 -29.03 -2.15 -0.82
N GLY A 636 -28.65 -2.85 -1.90
CA GLY A 636 -28.12 -2.27 -3.13
C GLY A 636 -26.59 -2.14 -3.15
N PHE A 637 -25.91 -2.66 -2.14
CA PHE A 637 -24.44 -2.70 -2.04
C PHE A 637 -23.96 -4.01 -1.41
N GLY A 638 -22.75 -4.46 -1.75
CA GLY A 638 -22.13 -5.69 -1.24
C GLY A 638 -20.64 -5.55 -0.99
N GLN A 639 -20.09 -6.34 -0.05
CA GLN A 639 -18.66 -6.35 0.29
C GLN A 639 -18.15 -7.77 0.51
N GLY A 640 -16.86 -7.98 0.23
CA GLY A 640 -16.23 -9.29 0.36
C GLY A 640 -14.87 -9.32 -0.31
N HIS A 641 -13.99 -10.18 0.19
CA HIS A 641 -12.60 -10.34 -0.28
C HIS A 641 -12.47 -10.91 -1.69
N HIS A 642 -13.58 -11.36 -2.31
CA HIS A 642 -13.65 -11.82 -3.69
C HIS A 642 -15.09 -11.61 -4.22
N GLU A 643 -15.26 -11.41 -5.53
CA GLU A 643 -16.57 -11.30 -6.18
C GLU A 643 -17.57 -12.41 -5.77
N LYS A 644 -17.14 -13.68 -5.81
CA LYS A 644 -17.93 -14.86 -5.41
C LYS A 644 -18.41 -14.90 -3.95
N VAL A 645 -17.92 -13.99 -3.09
CA VAL A 645 -18.36 -13.87 -1.68
C VAL A 645 -18.99 -12.51 -1.37
N ARG A 646 -19.23 -11.67 -2.38
CA ARG A 646 -20.07 -10.47 -2.28
C ARG A 646 -21.51 -10.90 -2.53
N THR A 647 -22.40 -10.63 -1.58
CA THR A 647 -23.79 -11.15 -1.62
C THR A 647 -24.87 -10.06 -1.60
N GLY A 648 -24.51 -8.80 -1.87
CA GLY A 648 -25.45 -7.69 -2.10
C GLY A 648 -25.04 -6.82 -3.30
N GLY A 649 -25.96 -6.01 -3.82
CA GLY A 649 -25.80 -5.19 -5.01
C GLY A 649 -26.35 -5.81 -6.30
N LYS A 650 -26.42 -5.01 -7.38
CA LYS A 650 -27.08 -5.36 -8.66
C LYS A 650 -26.71 -6.73 -9.24
N ASP A 651 -25.46 -7.15 -9.08
CA ASP A 651 -24.95 -8.41 -9.63
C ASP A 651 -25.09 -9.59 -8.65
N ALA A 652 -25.57 -9.35 -7.42
CA ALA A 652 -25.87 -10.38 -6.45
C ALA A 652 -27.24 -11.01 -6.74
N LYS A 653 -27.30 -12.34 -6.70
CA LYS A 653 -28.55 -13.09 -6.86
C LYS A 653 -29.40 -13.15 -5.59
N PHE A 654 -28.97 -12.52 -4.49
CA PHE A 654 -29.50 -12.77 -3.16
C PHE A 654 -30.29 -11.57 -2.64
N GLY A 655 -31.42 -11.84 -1.99
CA GLY A 655 -32.24 -10.81 -1.36
C GLY A 655 -33.15 -10.09 -2.34
N LEU A 656 -34.24 -9.57 -1.80
CA LEU A 656 -35.18 -8.75 -2.54
C LEU A 656 -34.63 -7.33 -2.64
N ALA A 657 -34.59 -6.75 -3.83
CA ALA A 657 -34.23 -5.34 -4.02
C ALA A 657 -35.10 -4.43 -3.14
N ALA A 658 -34.48 -3.42 -2.50
CA ALA A 658 -35.16 -2.53 -1.55
C ALA A 658 -36.42 -1.87 -2.13
N GLU A 659 -36.41 -1.52 -3.42
CA GLU A 659 -37.54 -0.90 -4.11
C GLU A 659 -38.75 -1.84 -4.25
N ALA A 660 -38.51 -3.16 -4.25
CA ALA A 660 -39.56 -4.17 -4.38
C ALA A 660 -40.22 -4.55 -3.04
N VAL A 661 -39.72 -4.02 -1.91
CA VAL A 661 -40.27 -4.32 -0.56
C VAL A 661 -41.76 -3.98 -0.46
N GLY A 662 -42.19 -2.87 -1.05
CA GLY A 662 -43.62 -2.48 -1.06
C GLY A 662 -44.52 -3.54 -1.73
N ALA A 663 -44.07 -4.09 -2.86
CA ALA A 663 -44.77 -5.17 -3.56
C ALA A 663 -44.78 -6.46 -2.73
N PHE A 664 -43.68 -6.75 -2.01
CA PHE A 664 -43.59 -7.93 -1.14
C PHE A 664 -44.55 -7.84 0.04
N CYS A 665 -44.65 -6.66 0.66
CA CYS A 665 -45.62 -6.41 1.74
C CYS A 665 -47.06 -6.57 1.26
N ALA A 666 -47.37 -6.20 0.02
CA ALA A 666 -48.69 -6.44 -0.56
C ALA A 666 -48.96 -7.94 -0.80
N ALA A 667 -47.98 -8.68 -1.34
CA ALA A 667 -48.08 -10.12 -1.57
C ALA A 667 -48.20 -10.92 -0.26
N ALA A 668 -47.42 -10.57 0.78
CA ALA A 668 -47.48 -11.21 2.09
C ALA A 668 -48.86 -11.02 2.73
N ARG A 669 -49.41 -9.79 2.69
CA ARG A 669 -50.77 -9.50 3.15
C ARG A 669 -51.82 -10.32 2.40
N ALA A 670 -51.71 -10.42 1.07
CA ALA A 670 -52.64 -11.22 0.25
C ALA A 670 -52.56 -12.72 0.56
N ALA A 671 -51.36 -13.24 0.85
CA ALA A 671 -51.15 -14.63 1.26
C ALA A 671 -51.58 -14.90 2.71
N GLY A 672 -51.82 -13.85 3.51
CA GLY A 672 -52.09 -13.97 4.95
C GLY A 672 -50.84 -14.32 5.76
N ALA A 673 -49.65 -13.99 5.27
CA ALA A 673 -48.38 -14.14 5.97
C ALA A 673 -48.01 -12.85 6.72
N ARG A 674 -47.29 -12.97 7.83
CA ARG A 674 -46.82 -11.83 8.64
C ARG A 674 -45.30 -11.75 8.58
N ILE A 675 -44.77 -10.56 8.26
CA ILE A 675 -43.32 -10.32 8.20
C ILE A 675 -42.85 -9.96 9.61
N THR A 676 -42.06 -10.84 10.24
CA THR A 676 -41.64 -10.67 11.65
C THR A 676 -40.16 -10.33 11.81
N GLY A 677 -39.37 -10.48 10.75
CA GLY A 677 -37.95 -10.16 10.74
C GLY A 677 -37.48 -9.65 9.40
N LEU A 678 -36.43 -8.85 9.42
CA LEU A 678 -35.65 -8.49 8.23
C LEU A 678 -34.25 -9.08 8.33
N HIS A 679 -33.72 -9.50 7.19
CA HIS A 679 -32.37 -10.04 7.09
C HIS A 679 -31.61 -9.37 5.95
N ALA A 680 -30.33 -9.06 6.15
CA ALA A 680 -29.40 -8.81 5.04
C ALA A 680 -28.08 -9.53 5.29
N HIS A 681 -27.52 -10.08 4.23
CA HIS A 681 -26.16 -10.61 4.23
C HIS A 681 -25.46 -10.14 2.98
N ILE A 682 -24.40 -9.35 3.16
CA ILE A 682 -23.73 -8.60 2.09
C ILE A 682 -22.35 -9.13 1.74
N GLY A 683 -21.81 -10.05 2.56
CA GLY A 683 -20.75 -10.97 2.17
C GLY A 683 -19.88 -11.45 3.33
N SER A 684 -18.64 -11.83 3.04
CA SER A 684 -17.76 -12.49 4.02
C SER A 684 -16.32 -11.99 4.00
N GLY A 685 -15.68 -11.96 5.16
CA GLY A 685 -14.31 -11.45 5.33
C GLY A 685 -14.27 -9.94 5.52
N ILE A 686 -15.28 -9.37 6.21
CA ILE A 686 -15.40 -7.94 6.47
C ILE A 686 -14.62 -7.62 7.75
N HIS A 687 -13.71 -6.65 7.68
CA HIS A 687 -12.87 -6.23 8.81
C HIS A 687 -13.27 -4.86 9.40
N ASP A 688 -14.07 -4.06 8.68
CA ASP A 688 -14.52 -2.75 9.15
C ASP A 688 -15.86 -2.86 9.91
N ALA A 689 -15.83 -2.59 11.22
CA ALA A 689 -17.00 -2.59 12.08
C ALA A 689 -18.09 -1.59 11.65
N ARG A 690 -17.73 -0.46 11.03
CA ARG A 690 -18.68 0.58 10.57
C ARG A 690 -19.64 0.06 9.50
N HIS A 691 -19.29 -1.05 8.86
CA HIS A 691 -20.11 -1.64 7.82
C HIS A 691 -21.49 -2.08 8.32
N TRP A 692 -21.55 -2.75 9.47
CA TRP A 692 -22.81 -3.20 10.07
C TRP A 692 -23.72 -2.04 10.48
N HIS A 693 -23.16 -0.84 10.69
CA HIS A 693 -23.94 0.38 10.90
C HIS A 693 -24.82 0.71 9.71
N THR A 694 -24.23 0.74 8.51
CA THR A 694 -24.99 1.05 7.28
C THR A 694 -26.09 0.02 7.02
N VAL A 695 -25.81 -1.27 7.25
CA VAL A 695 -26.78 -2.35 7.06
C VAL A 695 -27.95 -2.23 8.02
N TYR A 696 -27.65 -2.12 9.31
CA TYR A 696 -28.67 -2.06 10.33
C TYR A 696 -29.57 -0.84 10.13
N ALA A 697 -28.99 0.34 9.88
CA ALA A 697 -29.75 1.55 9.63
C ALA A 697 -30.69 1.43 8.41
N SER A 698 -30.21 0.82 7.32
CA SER A 698 -31.01 0.55 6.13
C SER A 698 -32.18 -0.38 6.42
N LEU A 699 -31.93 -1.51 7.11
CA LEU A 699 -32.98 -2.45 7.49
C LEU A 699 -33.98 -1.84 8.49
N ALA A 700 -33.50 -1.05 9.45
CA ALA A 700 -34.36 -0.38 10.43
C ALA A 700 -35.33 0.59 9.74
N ALA A 701 -34.85 1.38 8.76
CA ALA A 701 -35.70 2.26 7.98
C ALA A 701 -36.80 1.50 7.21
N ILE A 702 -36.48 0.31 6.68
CA ILE A 702 -37.46 -0.56 6.02
C ILE A 702 -38.44 -1.16 7.04
N ALA A 703 -37.94 -1.57 8.21
CA ALA A 703 -38.73 -2.19 9.28
C ALA A 703 -39.85 -1.25 9.79
N GLU A 704 -39.55 0.04 9.96
CA GLU A 704 -40.54 1.06 10.35
C GLU A 704 -41.71 1.13 9.36
N GLY A 705 -41.44 0.96 8.06
CA GLY A 705 -42.48 0.95 7.02
C GLY A 705 -43.37 -0.31 7.02
N ILE A 706 -42.91 -1.41 7.63
CA ILE A 706 -43.63 -2.69 7.69
C ILE A 706 -44.46 -2.81 8.98
N GLY A 707 -43.97 -2.28 10.10
CA GLY A 707 -44.68 -2.18 11.38
C GLY A 707 -44.96 -3.49 12.12
N THR A 708 -44.60 -4.64 11.55
CA THR A 708 -44.75 -5.98 12.18
C THR A 708 -43.42 -6.68 12.49
N VAL A 709 -42.31 -6.03 12.13
CA VAL A 709 -40.95 -6.52 12.34
C VAL A 709 -40.60 -6.44 13.84
N SER A 710 -40.01 -7.51 14.36
CA SER A 710 -39.59 -7.67 15.76
C SER A 710 -38.09 -7.90 15.92
N PHE A 711 -37.40 -8.26 14.84
CA PHE A 711 -35.96 -8.44 14.83
C PHE A 711 -35.33 -8.07 13.50
N ILE A 712 -34.05 -7.69 13.55
CA ILE A 712 -33.20 -7.40 12.41
C ILE A 712 -31.98 -8.30 12.49
N ASP A 713 -31.80 -9.13 11.47
CA ASP A 713 -30.62 -9.93 11.25
C ASP A 713 -29.68 -9.22 10.28
N VAL A 714 -28.51 -8.82 10.77
CA VAL A 714 -27.49 -8.12 9.96
C VAL A 714 -26.51 -9.10 9.30
N GLY A 715 -26.79 -10.39 9.38
CA GLY A 715 -26.01 -11.48 8.82
C GLY A 715 -24.67 -11.68 9.54
N GLY A 716 -23.86 -12.57 8.97
CA GLY A 716 -22.49 -12.81 9.43
C GLY A 716 -21.44 -12.03 8.67
N GLY A 717 -20.29 -12.67 8.46
CA GLY A 717 -19.23 -12.16 7.58
C GLY A 717 -18.00 -11.60 8.28
N LEU A 718 -17.94 -11.70 9.62
CA LEU A 718 -16.79 -11.29 10.42
C LEU A 718 -15.48 -11.87 9.86
N GLY A 719 -14.48 -11.00 9.70
CA GLY A 719 -13.16 -11.33 9.19
C GLY A 719 -12.40 -12.31 10.09
N VAL A 720 -11.52 -13.10 9.47
CA VAL A 720 -10.55 -13.95 10.16
C VAL A 720 -9.18 -13.62 9.59
N ALA A 721 -8.21 -13.42 10.47
CA ALA A 721 -6.86 -13.02 10.06
C ALA A 721 -6.04 -14.26 9.66
N TYR A 722 -6.19 -14.67 8.39
CA TYR A 722 -5.48 -15.81 7.79
C TYR A 722 -3.97 -15.56 7.72
N ASP A 723 -3.56 -14.38 7.26
CA ASP A 723 -2.15 -13.99 7.19
C ASP A 723 -1.60 -13.75 8.62
N PRO A 724 -0.43 -14.28 8.98
CA PRO A 724 0.23 -14.00 10.25
C PRO A 724 0.36 -12.49 10.56
N ASP A 725 0.58 -11.67 9.54
CA ASP A 725 0.73 -10.22 9.65
C ASP A 725 -0.63 -9.48 9.74
N ALA A 726 -1.75 -10.16 9.48
CA ALA A 726 -3.07 -9.53 9.53
C ALA A 726 -3.54 -9.30 10.97
N GLU A 727 -4.15 -8.14 11.21
CA GLU A 727 -4.77 -7.82 12.49
C GLU A 727 -6.05 -8.66 12.69
N PRO A 728 -6.27 -9.21 13.90
CA PRO A 728 -7.53 -9.86 14.26
C PRO A 728 -8.73 -8.92 14.06
N PHE A 729 -9.92 -9.51 13.88
CA PHE A 729 -11.16 -8.74 13.82
C PHE A 729 -11.41 -8.01 15.15
N ASP A 730 -11.63 -6.70 15.09
CA ASP A 730 -11.86 -5.86 16.27
C ASP A 730 -13.30 -6.02 16.78
N LEU A 731 -13.50 -7.03 17.62
CA LEU A 731 -14.79 -7.30 18.26
C LEU A 731 -15.25 -6.15 19.17
N VAL A 732 -14.33 -5.37 19.75
CA VAL A 732 -14.68 -4.26 20.65
C VAL A 732 -15.30 -3.14 19.84
N ALA A 733 -14.66 -2.75 18.73
CA ALA A 733 -15.22 -1.77 17.80
C ALA A 733 -16.55 -2.25 17.19
N TYR A 734 -16.63 -3.52 16.82
CA TYR A 734 -17.86 -4.14 16.34
C TYR A 734 -18.99 -4.06 17.36
N GLY A 735 -18.75 -4.46 18.61
CA GLY A 735 -19.74 -4.41 19.68
C GLY A 735 -20.20 -2.99 19.98
N LYS A 736 -19.28 -2.02 19.97
CA LYS A 736 -19.61 -0.60 20.15
C LYS A 736 -20.52 -0.09 19.02
N ALA A 737 -20.18 -0.37 17.76
CA ALA A 737 -20.98 0.05 16.61
C ALA A 737 -22.41 -0.54 16.68
N LEU A 738 -22.54 -1.82 17.04
CA LEU A 738 -23.84 -2.45 17.22
C LEU A 738 -24.63 -1.87 18.41
N ALA A 739 -23.98 -1.54 19.51
CA ALA A 739 -24.63 -0.96 20.69
C ALA A 739 -25.21 0.43 20.39
N GLU A 740 -24.48 1.27 19.66
CA GLU A 740 -24.95 2.59 19.23
C GLU A 740 -26.23 2.49 18.38
N LEU A 741 -26.28 1.55 17.44
CA LEU A 741 -27.44 1.30 16.58
C LEU A 741 -28.64 0.76 17.35
N LYS A 742 -28.40 -0.23 18.22
CA LYS A 742 -29.44 -0.81 19.06
C LYS A 742 -30.04 0.24 20.01
N SER A 743 -29.23 1.20 20.47
CA SER A 743 -29.75 2.34 21.25
C SER A 743 -30.65 3.25 20.42
N ALA A 744 -30.43 3.38 19.11
CA ALA A 744 -31.28 4.18 18.22
C ALA A 744 -32.60 3.46 17.86
N TYR A 745 -32.61 2.13 17.84
CA TYR A 745 -33.77 1.31 17.51
C TYR A 745 -33.99 0.18 18.54
N PRO A 746 -34.33 0.51 19.80
CA PRO A 746 -34.31 -0.44 20.92
C PRO A 746 -35.39 -1.53 20.87
N HIS A 747 -36.39 -1.37 19.99
CA HIS A 747 -37.52 -2.30 19.83
C HIS A 747 -37.23 -3.48 18.90
N TYR A 748 -36.14 -3.45 18.13
CA TYR A 748 -35.74 -4.58 17.29
C TYR A 748 -34.67 -5.42 17.99
N ALA A 749 -34.93 -6.71 18.16
CA ALA A 749 -33.90 -7.65 18.55
C ALA A 749 -32.84 -7.75 17.42
N LEU A 750 -31.56 -7.69 17.79
CA LEU A 750 -30.44 -7.76 16.85
C LEU A 750 -29.90 -9.19 16.76
N TRP A 751 -29.99 -9.76 15.56
CA TRP A 751 -29.53 -11.10 15.25
C TRP A 751 -28.30 -11.06 14.34
N VAL A 752 -27.44 -12.07 14.46
CA VAL A 752 -26.23 -12.23 13.66
C VAL A 752 -26.00 -13.70 13.30
N GLU A 753 -25.38 -13.94 12.14
CA GLU A 753 -25.15 -15.27 11.57
C GLU A 753 -23.65 -15.63 11.40
N PRO A 754 -22.82 -15.61 12.45
CA PRO A 754 -21.40 -15.93 12.35
C PRO A 754 -21.19 -17.40 11.97
N GLY A 755 -20.42 -17.67 10.92
CA GLY A 755 -19.96 -19.01 10.57
C GLY A 755 -18.45 -19.11 10.67
N ARG A 756 -17.77 -18.56 9.66
CA ARG A 756 -16.31 -18.59 9.48
C ARG A 756 -15.54 -18.21 10.75
N TYR A 757 -15.94 -17.14 11.42
CA TYR A 757 -15.27 -16.60 12.59
C TYR A 757 -15.14 -17.61 13.74
N LEU A 758 -16.15 -18.45 13.93
CA LEU A 758 -16.22 -19.39 15.05
C LEU A 758 -15.33 -20.62 14.86
N VAL A 759 -15.12 -21.04 13.61
CA VAL A 759 -14.55 -22.37 13.33
C VAL A 759 -13.29 -22.35 12.46
N ALA A 760 -13.00 -21.25 11.75
CA ALA A 760 -11.86 -21.23 10.82
C ALA A 760 -10.53 -21.57 11.50
N GLU A 761 -10.18 -20.84 12.56
CA GLU A 761 -8.93 -21.03 13.32
C GLU A 761 -8.89 -22.34 14.10
N ALA A 762 -10.06 -22.90 14.45
CA ALA A 762 -10.15 -24.14 15.21
C ALA A 762 -9.76 -25.37 14.38
N GLY A 763 -9.81 -25.29 13.05
CA GLY A 763 -9.53 -26.43 12.18
C GLY A 763 -8.23 -26.33 11.40
N VAL A 764 -7.56 -27.47 11.27
CA VAL A 764 -6.40 -27.66 10.38
C VAL A 764 -6.63 -28.86 9.47
N LEU A 765 -6.02 -28.83 8.28
CA LEU A 765 -5.94 -29.98 7.38
C LEU A 765 -4.52 -30.52 7.40
N LEU A 766 -4.39 -31.82 7.68
CA LEU A 766 -3.14 -32.56 7.77
C LEU A 766 -2.97 -33.40 6.50
N LEU A 767 -1.80 -33.27 5.89
CA LEU A 767 -1.43 -33.93 4.64
C LEU A 767 -0.05 -34.56 4.80
N SER A 768 0.23 -35.62 4.04
CA SER A 768 1.57 -36.19 3.94
C SER A 768 2.25 -35.71 2.67
N VAL A 769 3.53 -35.33 2.77
CA VAL A 769 4.37 -35.06 1.60
C VAL A 769 4.58 -36.37 0.85
N THR A 770 4.23 -36.38 -0.43
CA THR A 770 4.42 -37.53 -1.32
C THR A 770 5.72 -37.44 -2.09
N GLN A 771 6.11 -36.24 -2.52
CA GLN A 771 7.32 -36.03 -3.32
C GLN A 771 7.76 -34.56 -3.29
N VAL A 772 9.05 -34.33 -3.49
CA VAL A 772 9.61 -32.99 -3.71
C VAL A 772 10.32 -32.99 -5.06
N VAL A 773 9.94 -32.06 -5.93
CA VAL A 773 10.40 -32.03 -7.33
C VAL A 773 10.83 -30.62 -7.71
N ASP A 774 12.03 -30.53 -8.29
CA ASP A 774 12.50 -29.32 -8.97
C ASP A 774 12.35 -29.46 -10.48
N LYS A 775 11.53 -28.60 -11.08
CA LYS A 775 11.30 -28.58 -12.53
C LYS A 775 11.46 -27.17 -13.07
N GLN A 776 12.46 -26.96 -13.92
CA GLN A 776 12.74 -25.67 -14.56
C GLN A 776 12.89 -24.51 -13.56
N GLY A 777 13.56 -24.75 -12.44
CA GLY A 777 13.73 -23.74 -11.37
C GLY A 777 12.50 -23.53 -10.49
N GLN A 778 11.39 -24.23 -10.73
CA GLN A 778 10.23 -24.25 -9.85
C GLN A 778 10.27 -25.48 -8.93
N ARG A 779 10.44 -25.23 -7.63
CA ARG A 779 10.33 -26.26 -6.60
C ARG A 779 8.87 -26.53 -6.24
N ARG A 780 8.49 -27.81 -6.18
CA ARG A 780 7.15 -28.27 -5.79
C ARG A 780 7.23 -29.30 -4.69
N ILE A 781 6.35 -29.17 -3.71
CA ILE A 781 6.13 -30.14 -2.63
C ILE A 781 4.73 -30.72 -2.88
N GLY A 782 4.69 -31.97 -3.32
CA GLY A 782 3.46 -32.72 -3.55
C GLY A 782 2.89 -33.26 -2.26
N ALA A 783 1.58 -33.13 -2.08
CA ALA A 783 0.83 -33.65 -0.94
C ALA A 783 -0.15 -34.75 -1.39
N ASP A 784 -0.58 -35.59 -0.45
CA ASP A 784 -1.57 -36.66 -0.68
C ASP A 784 -3.04 -36.16 -0.74
N GLY A 785 -3.25 -34.86 -0.51
CA GLY A 785 -4.53 -34.16 -0.72
C GLY A 785 -4.33 -32.85 -1.47
N GLY A 786 -5.34 -32.47 -2.26
CA GLY A 786 -5.34 -31.27 -3.10
C GLY A 786 -6.66 -30.52 -3.05
N MET A 787 -7.10 -29.96 -4.19
CA MET A 787 -8.39 -29.30 -4.37
C MET A 787 -9.59 -30.19 -4.03
N ASN A 788 -9.43 -31.51 -4.06
CA ASN A 788 -10.44 -32.47 -3.60
C ASN A 788 -10.60 -32.45 -2.08
N ALA A 789 -9.53 -32.19 -1.33
CA ALA A 789 -9.52 -32.11 0.12
C ALA A 789 -9.84 -30.68 0.58
N LEU A 790 -9.26 -29.66 -0.06
CA LEU A 790 -9.51 -28.24 0.22
C LEU A 790 -9.70 -27.48 -1.09
N MET A 791 -10.96 -27.27 -1.49
CA MET A 791 -11.33 -26.65 -2.77
C MET A 791 -11.07 -25.14 -2.82
N ARG A 792 -10.98 -24.46 -1.66
CA ARG A 792 -10.99 -23.00 -1.57
C ARG A 792 -9.85 -22.30 -2.34
N PRO A 793 -8.58 -22.75 -2.26
CA PRO A 793 -7.49 -22.17 -3.07
C PRO A 793 -7.77 -22.25 -4.57
N ALA A 794 -8.28 -23.38 -5.06
CA ALA A 794 -8.60 -23.57 -6.48
C ALA A 794 -9.82 -22.75 -6.93
N LEU A 795 -10.86 -22.63 -6.09
CA LEU A 795 -12.12 -22.01 -6.47
C LEU A 795 -12.09 -20.48 -6.49
N TYR A 796 -11.43 -19.86 -5.49
CA TYR A 796 -11.42 -18.42 -5.32
C TYR A 796 -10.11 -17.89 -4.69
N GLY A 797 -9.00 -18.61 -4.84
CA GLY A 797 -7.67 -18.13 -4.46
C GLY A 797 -7.46 -17.96 -2.95
N ALA A 798 -8.21 -18.69 -2.12
CA ALA A 798 -8.11 -18.57 -0.67
C ALA A 798 -6.68 -18.84 -0.17
N TRP A 799 -6.12 -17.90 0.58
CA TRP A 799 -4.84 -18.09 1.23
C TRP A 799 -5.02 -18.86 2.54
N HIS A 800 -4.20 -19.88 2.73
CA HIS A 800 -4.06 -20.60 4.01
C HIS A 800 -2.59 -20.65 4.39
N GLU A 801 -2.31 -20.62 5.69
CA GLU A 801 -0.97 -20.89 6.21
C GLU A 801 -0.64 -22.34 5.91
N ILE A 802 0.56 -22.61 5.39
CA ILE A 802 1.04 -23.97 5.16
C ILE A 802 2.40 -24.08 5.78
N VAL A 803 2.55 -25.02 6.70
CA VAL A 803 3.82 -25.33 7.37
C VAL A 803 4.16 -26.80 7.22
N ASN A 804 5.44 -27.12 7.24
CA ASN A 804 5.89 -28.49 7.46
C ASN A 804 5.89 -28.73 8.97
N LEU A 805 4.86 -29.40 9.48
CA LEU A 805 4.67 -29.62 10.93
C LEU A 805 5.75 -30.53 11.50
N THR A 806 6.30 -31.45 10.70
CA THR A 806 7.39 -32.34 11.11
C THR A 806 8.69 -31.55 11.30
N ARG A 807 8.91 -30.50 10.50
CA ARG A 807 10.13 -29.70 10.47
C ARG A 807 9.90 -28.22 10.81
N LEU A 808 8.99 -27.96 11.74
CA LEU A 808 8.54 -26.60 12.03
C LEU A 808 9.67 -25.64 12.45
N ASP A 809 10.69 -26.18 13.11
CA ASP A 809 11.82 -25.42 13.66
C ASP A 809 13.00 -25.29 12.68
N ASP A 810 12.93 -25.94 11.51
CA ASP A 810 13.97 -25.83 10.49
C ASP A 810 13.88 -24.45 9.78
N PRO A 811 15.01 -23.90 9.32
CA PRO A 811 15.01 -22.60 8.66
C PRO A 811 14.19 -22.63 7.35
N PRO A 812 13.50 -21.52 7.00
CA PRO A 812 12.69 -21.45 5.79
C PRO A 812 13.56 -21.63 4.54
N GLY A 813 13.10 -22.48 3.62
CA GLY A 813 13.78 -22.74 2.35
C GLY A 813 13.48 -21.71 1.26
N PRO A 814 13.97 -21.96 0.03
CA PRO A 814 13.61 -21.16 -1.14
C PRO A 814 12.10 -21.26 -1.46
N PRO A 815 11.52 -20.29 -2.19
CA PRO A 815 10.11 -20.34 -2.56
C PRO A 815 9.70 -21.62 -3.31
N CYS A 816 8.57 -22.20 -2.93
CA CYS A 816 8.02 -23.42 -3.52
C CYS A 816 6.49 -23.34 -3.71
N GLU A 817 5.95 -24.26 -4.52
CA GLU A 817 4.51 -24.51 -4.61
C GLU A 817 4.15 -25.77 -3.82
N VAL A 818 3.05 -25.73 -3.06
CA VAL A 818 2.44 -26.90 -2.44
C VAL A 818 1.27 -27.32 -3.32
N VAL A 819 1.34 -28.54 -3.86
CA VAL A 819 0.43 -29.05 -4.89
C VAL A 819 -0.20 -30.37 -4.46
N GLY A 820 -1.41 -30.64 -4.94
CA GLY A 820 -2.08 -31.91 -4.69
C GLY A 820 -1.85 -32.95 -5.78
N PRO A 821 -2.51 -34.13 -5.66
CA PRO A 821 -2.36 -35.25 -6.59
C PRO A 821 -3.48 -35.33 -7.66
N VAL A 822 -4.30 -34.29 -7.81
CA VAL A 822 -5.38 -34.18 -8.80
C VAL A 822 -4.80 -33.73 -10.14
N CYS A 823 -5.23 -34.38 -11.23
CA CYS A 823 -4.79 -34.05 -12.58
C CYS A 823 -5.52 -32.80 -13.12
N GLU A 824 -5.34 -31.67 -12.45
CA GLU A 824 -5.89 -30.37 -12.84
C GLU A 824 -4.87 -29.26 -12.54
N SER A 825 -4.75 -28.28 -13.43
CA SER A 825 -3.78 -27.19 -13.27
C SER A 825 -4.09 -26.28 -12.08
N SER A 826 -5.34 -26.29 -11.62
CA SER A 826 -5.79 -25.57 -10.42
C SER A 826 -5.48 -26.29 -9.11
N ASP A 827 -4.91 -27.50 -9.14
CA ASP A 827 -4.60 -28.29 -7.94
C ASP A 827 -3.33 -27.80 -7.20
N VAL A 828 -3.40 -26.55 -6.75
CA VAL A 828 -2.33 -25.85 -6.05
C VAL A 828 -2.91 -25.34 -4.74
N LEU A 829 -2.46 -25.91 -3.62
CA LEU A 829 -2.88 -25.50 -2.28
C LEU A 829 -2.23 -24.18 -1.86
N GLY A 830 -1.02 -23.91 -2.34
CA GLY A 830 -0.33 -22.66 -2.06
C GLY A 830 0.86 -22.39 -2.97
N LYS A 831 1.00 -21.14 -3.40
CA LYS A 831 2.15 -20.65 -4.17
C LYS A 831 3.07 -19.82 -3.28
N GLN A 832 4.34 -19.70 -3.68
CA GLN A 832 5.34 -18.87 -2.98
C GLN A 832 5.47 -19.19 -1.48
N ARG A 833 5.39 -20.48 -1.13
CA ARG A 833 5.58 -20.95 0.25
C ARG A 833 7.07 -21.10 0.52
N ARG A 834 7.49 -20.90 1.78
CA ARG A 834 8.88 -21.03 2.21
C ARG A 834 9.02 -22.18 3.20
N LEU A 835 8.63 -23.38 2.78
CA LEU A 835 8.80 -24.59 3.58
C LEU A 835 10.31 -24.92 3.69
N PRO A 836 10.75 -25.58 4.78
CA PRO A 836 12.16 -25.91 4.98
C PRO A 836 12.76 -26.63 3.77
N GLU A 837 14.01 -26.30 3.43
CA GLU A 837 14.72 -26.96 2.33
C GLU A 837 14.89 -28.47 2.57
N SER A 838 14.90 -28.88 3.84
CA SER A 838 14.92 -30.26 4.32
C SER A 838 13.59 -31.01 4.14
N SER A 839 12.52 -30.37 3.67
CA SER A 839 11.22 -31.03 3.46
C SER A 839 11.36 -32.25 2.54
N ALA A 840 10.81 -33.38 2.95
CA ALA A 840 10.96 -34.67 2.28
C ALA A 840 9.67 -35.50 2.32
N GLU A 841 9.63 -36.57 1.50
CA GLU A 841 8.55 -37.57 1.53
C GLU A 841 8.32 -38.11 2.94
N GLY A 842 7.05 -38.27 3.32
CA GLY A 842 6.63 -38.74 4.63
C GLY A 842 6.51 -37.64 5.71
N ASP A 843 7.01 -36.43 5.46
CA ASP A 843 6.76 -35.30 6.36
C ASP A 843 5.27 -34.95 6.39
N VAL A 844 4.78 -34.51 7.55
CA VAL A 844 3.42 -34.00 7.71
C VAL A 844 3.38 -32.50 7.40
N LEU A 845 2.56 -32.11 6.42
CA LEU A 845 2.16 -30.74 6.19
C LEU A 845 0.88 -30.40 6.96
N LEU A 846 0.84 -29.20 7.51
CA LEU A 846 -0.34 -28.62 8.13
C LEU A 846 -0.80 -27.41 7.32
N VAL A 847 -2.07 -27.42 6.93
CA VAL A 847 -2.77 -26.28 6.34
C VAL A 847 -3.67 -25.65 7.41
N GLY A 848 -3.31 -24.44 7.84
CA GLY A 848 -3.99 -23.70 8.90
C GLY A 848 -5.33 -23.08 8.48
N HIS A 849 -6.12 -22.64 9.45
CA HIS A 849 -7.39 -21.94 9.24
C HIS A 849 -8.40 -22.68 8.34
N ALA A 850 -8.36 -24.01 8.38
CA ALA A 850 -9.11 -24.89 7.48
C ALA A 850 -10.44 -25.37 8.07
N GLY A 851 -10.82 -24.89 9.27
CA GLY A 851 -12.04 -25.33 9.95
C GLY A 851 -13.35 -24.80 9.37
N ALA A 852 -13.30 -23.74 8.55
CA ALA A 852 -14.45 -23.20 7.84
C ALA A 852 -14.33 -23.48 6.34
N TYR A 853 -15.40 -24.03 5.75
CA TYR A 853 -15.49 -24.32 4.31
C TYR A 853 -14.38 -25.26 3.80
N GLY A 854 -13.81 -26.07 4.70
CA GLY A 854 -12.83 -27.12 4.39
C GLY A 854 -13.55 -28.41 4.01
N ALA A 855 -13.71 -29.32 4.96
CA ALA A 855 -14.34 -30.64 4.78
C ALA A 855 -15.70 -30.58 4.08
N VAL A 856 -16.54 -29.58 4.41
CA VAL A 856 -17.86 -29.38 3.78
C VAL A 856 -17.81 -29.11 2.27
N MET A 857 -16.68 -28.62 1.75
CA MET A 857 -16.44 -28.44 0.31
C MET A 857 -15.54 -29.53 -0.30
N ALA A 858 -15.09 -30.49 0.50
CA ALA A 858 -14.33 -31.63 0.01
C ALA A 858 -15.21 -32.50 -0.90
N ASN A 859 -14.59 -33.13 -1.88
CA ASN A 859 -15.31 -33.84 -2.93
C ASN A 859 -14.54 -35.09 -3.38
N ARG A 860 -15.26 -35.98 -4.06
CA ARG A 860 -14.73 -37.23 -4.61
C ARG A 860 -14.29 -37.10 -6.07
N TYR A 861 -13.87 -35.91 -6.51
CA TYR A 861 -13.35 -35.71 -7.85
C TYR A 861 -12.15 -36.65 -8.08
N ASN A 862 -12.05 -37.22 -9.29
CA ASN A 862 -11.15 -38.33 -9.61
C ASN A 862 -11.27 -39.56 -8.68
N LEU A 863 -12.48 -39.81 -8.12
CA LEU A 863 -12.78 -40.90 -7.20
C LEU A 863 -11.88 -40.95 -5.96
N ARG A 864 -11.31 -39.80 -5.57
CA ARG A 864 -10.53 -39.66 -4.34
C ARG A 864 -11.45 -39.78 -3.12
N ALA A 865 -10.95 -40.36 -2.04
CA ALA A 865 -11.68 -40.41 -0.77
C ALA A 865 -11.84 -39.00 -0.18
N LEU A 866 -12.90 -38.80 0.60
CA LEU A 866 -13.02 -37.60 1.43
C LEU A 866 -12.02 -37.66 2.59
N PRO A 867 -11.44 -36.52 3.01
CA PRO A 867 -10.62 -36.48 4.21
C PRO A 867 -11.40 -36.99 5.43
N GLN A 868 -10.71 -37.66 6.35
CA GLN A 868 -11.31 -38.00 7.66
C GLN A 868 -11.37 -36.76 8.55
N GLU A 869 -12.24 -36.75 9.54
CA GLU A 869 -12.42 -35.63 10.49
C GLU A 869 -12.23 -36.16 11.93
N GLU A 870 -11.51 -35.40 12.75
CA GLU A 870 -11.24 -35.73 14.15
C GLU A 870 -11.31 -34.48 15.03
N VAL A 871 -11.76 -34.64 16.28
CA VAL A 871 -11.84 -33.56 17.26
C VAL A 871 -10.77 -33.72 18.33
N ILE A 872 -10.24 -32.59 18.78
CA ILE A 872 -9.34 -32.47 19.93
C ILE A 872 -10.08 -31.61 20.96
N ASP A 873 -10.35 -32.17 22.12
CA ASP A 873 -11.13 -31.51 23.18
C ASP A 873 -10.38 -31.39 24.52
N ASP A 874 -9.25 -32.09 24.63
CA ASP A 874 -8.41 -32.20 25.82
C ASP A 874 -7.30 -31.13 25.91
#